data_AF-Q73L82-F1
#
_entry.id   AF-Q73L82-F1
#
_cell.length_a   1.000
_cell.length_b   1.000
_cell.length_c   1.000
_cell.angle_alpha   90.00
_cell.angle_beta   90.00
_cell.angle_gamma   90.00
#
_symmetry.space_group_name_H-M   'P 1'
#
loop_
_entity.id
_entity.type
_entity.pdbx_description
1 polymer ?
#
loop_
_entity_poly.entity_id
_entity_poly.type
_entity_poly.pdbx_seq_one_letter_code
_entity_poly.pdbx_strand_id
1 'polypeptide(L)'
;MKKILEILIISAVLLTTAIVFTSCKQFIDNPEEFLGYWSSEVVPTGFSIDKPYQISNDGALCIPSDSPVTTLTIKLHNPRKFSLITPTSMSSAADVQKIINFPGLLTQPAYNTDYTLEQTPDKTALKLTYNSAFLKNHEWGTGNISPEITLTSTDGRPFNKKFSLNLKADTAPKLSSSITIGKTANPIGGKYYYVIILKAEDMAETAGTGSSAGKRQKDIEELSVTGGDSAAIAFTSGNTAFEPSGRLLASTEVVHLSGDETSPAVPSWNPALNNDSWALRYRTDTEVKTARKNYTFTLIDEAGLKSSDIHVSTPATKAEAAKLSYNSNDISIQAGNPSSPYLISTESSITVKAKTETTGATIRGTLFKKESSTWRFLNDIDSSSNTEVDIMLTAPSGIGSEIEYQISLTVKEEGFADSDTKVFYVKVRKGTVLEINSTDSGAWTTLKTEVERSSGGPDIIKITGKIKAPSGPNNQINVSRTVKIMGSNKNTDILDADNETFIFNMGLQGVLTLEKLTLQKGKNTDSSRGGGAIYCAGGELTTDDIIIKDCTATKNGGGIYVHNHGNIILIDTEIKGCTAAADGGGVYVGENGTFKMHGGTIKNNTSILGKGVYVQGSTGYLISDGEFIMGGEACVGEWGNGTLQDGNDVYLDEGSGSLAHIKIDKGKPITKSKAACITPESYSAGETVLMMLGGSTDVGAYNDRFTVTPEDSGSGNTQTWSIDDNGQLTRYTKVRYDQLEAFLTSPQASSTAINRIEITGEIPQNHFDGSSSGSGELNKRIKKAGSKKLALKLPAGISDVTSMENCFAGCGNLVSLENIPSGVTNMKNCFLNCTGLTTAPSIPDGVMNMEGCFRGCNKLITAPTIPDSVKNMKECFLNCTGLTTIPGISNSVTDMESCFRGCKELTTGPDIPSSVTNMNNCFLNCIKLKGVKINRDYYGCNFADAFHGCSGLNAGGIKVPSIYLQNYKDNAGTMGTSANKFSAITP
;
A
#
# COMPACT_ATOMS: atom_id res chain seq x y z
N MET A 1 55.36 70.68 5.64
CA MET A 1 54.97 71.45 6.85
C MET A 1 53.94 70.74 7.74
N LYS A 2 52.88 70.08 7.23
CA LYS A 2 51.95 69.29 8.10
C LYS A 2 52.61 68.10 8.85
N LYS A 3 53.53 67.36 8.22
CA LYS A 3 54.26 66.24 8.87
C LYS A 3 55.31 66.64 9.91
N ILE A 4 55.75 67.91 9.91
CA ILE A 4 56.72 68.41 10.91
C ILE A 4 55.97 68.95 12.15
N LEU A 5 54.73 69.42 11.97
CA LEU A 5 53.86 69.86 13.05
C LEU A 5 53.36 68.67 13.90
N GLU A 6 53.06 67.52 13.29
CA GLU A 6 52.70 66.29 14.03
C GLU A 6 53.86 65.72 14.87
N ILE A 7 55.10 65.78 14.37
CA ILE A 7 56.28 65.30 15.11
C ILE A 7 56.67 66.25 16.26
N LEU A 8 56.45 67.57 16.11
CA LEU A 8 56.67 68.55 17.18
C LEU A 8 55.58 68.52 18.26
N ILE A 9 54.34 68.15 17.91
CA ILE A 9 53.27 67.91 18.91
C ILE A 9 53.55 66.61 19.70
N ILE A 10 54.05 65.56 19.06
CA ILE A 10 54.41 64.30 19.74
C ILE A 10 55.61 64.47 20.69
N SER A 11 56.62 65.29 20.33
CA SER A 11 57.80 65.54 21.19
C SER A 11 57.55 66.56 22.32
N ALA A 12 56.66 67.54 22.14
CA ALA A 12 56.24 68.43 23.22
C ALA A 12 55.31 67.76 24.25
N VAL A 13 54.52 66.76 23.82
CA VAL A 13 53.72 65.91 24.72
C VAL A 13 54.62 64.94 25.51
N LEU A 14 55.73 64.46 24.94
CA LEU A 14 56.72 63.61 25.63
C LEU A 14 57.54 64.34 26.71
N LEU A 15 57.84 65.64 26.53
CA LEU A 15 58.60 66.41 27.53
C LEU A 15 57.75 66.96 28.68
N THR A 16 56.46 67.22 28.44
CA THR A 16 55.50 67.63 29.50
C THR A 16 54.97 66.43 30.29
N THR A 17 54.89 65.24 29.70
CA THR A 17 54.58 64.00 30.45
C THR A 17 55.75 63.53 31.32
N ALA A 18 57.01 63.73 30.92
CA ALA A 18 58.18 63.39 31.74
C ALA A 18 58.25 64.15 33.09
N ILE A 19 57.71 65.38 33.18
CA ILE A 19 57.70 66.20 34.41
C ILE A 19 56.58 65.77 35.38
N VAL A 20 55.50 65.13 34.89
CA VAL A 20 54.41 64.62 35.75
C VAL A 20 54.82 63.32 36.45
N PHE A 21 55.76 62.56 35.88
CA PHE A 21 56.22 61.29 36.45
C PHE A 21 57.31 61.42 37.53
N THR A 22 58.02 62.55 37.61
CA THR A 22 59.05 62.79 38.64
C THR A 22 58.50 63.06 40.05
N SER A 23 57.18 63.28 40.20
CA SER A 23 56.49 63.41 41.49
C SER A 23 55.62 62.20 41.85
N CYS A 24 55.51 61.21 40.96
CA CYS A 24 54.73 60.00 41.20
C CYS A 24 55.62 58.90 41.78
N LYS A 25 55.66 58.81 43.12
CA LYS A 25 56.51 57.86 43.86
C LYS A 25 56.43 56.41 43.34
N GLN A 26 55.23 55.96 42.97
CA GLN A 26 55.00 54.60 42.45
C GLN A 26 55.63 54.35 41.06
N PHE A 27 55.69 55.37 40.19
CA PHE A 27 56.35 55.25 38.88
C PHE A 27 57.88 55.25 39.00
N ILE A 28 58.42 56.03 39.95
CA ILE A 28 59.87 56.09 40.20
C ILE A 28 60.37 54.82 40.89
N ASP A 29 59.60 54.27 41.84
CA ASP A 29 60.00 53.09 42.62
C ASP A 29 59.95 51.79 41.78
N ASN A 30 58.99 51.63 40.85
CA ASN A 30 58.90 50.48 39.95
C ASN A 30 58.18 50.82 38.61
N PRO A 31 58.91 51.37 37.62
CA PRO A 31 58.31 51.85 36.38
C PRO A 31 57.69 50.73 35.52
N GLU A 32 58.25 49.51 35.54
CA GLU A 32 57.68 48.36 34.81
C GLU A 32 56.34 47.92 35.41
N GLU A 33 56.22 47.90 36.75
CA GLU A 33 54.97 47.57 37.42
C GLU A 33 53.92 48.68 37.24
N PHE A 34 54.32 49.96 37.34
CA PHE A 34 53.43 51.08 37.11
C PHE A 34 52.93 51.11 35.67
N LEU A 35 53.83 51.08 34.67
CA LEU A 35 53.44 51.04 33.26
C LEU A 35 52.66 49.76 32.93
N GLY A 36 53.05 48.62 33.51
CA GLY A 36 52.33 47.36 33.39
C GLY A 36 50.92 47.42 33.98
N TYR A 37 50.71 48.16 35.06
CA TYR A 37 49.39 48.42 35.64
C TYR A 37 48.53 49.31 34.73
N TRP A 38 49.10 50.40 34.19
CA TRP A 38 48.37 51.34 33.33
C TRP A 38 48.14 50.84 31.89
N SER A 39 48.94 49.88 31.43
CA SER A 39 48.77 49.20 30.13
C SER A 39 47.94 47.91 30.20
N SER A 40 47.61 47.41 31.39
CA SER A 40 46.76 46.22 31.56
C SER A 40 45.31 46.53 31.20
N GLU A 41 44.72 45.71 30.33
CA GLU A 41 43.29 45.74 30.00
C GLU A 41 42.52 44.64 30.74
N VAL A 42 41.27 44.92 31.07
CA VAL A 42 40.29 43.88 31.42
C VAL A 42 39.46 43.57 30.18
N VAL A 43 39.48 42.32 29.74
CA VAL A 43 38.75 41.88 28.54
C VAL A 43 37.86 40.68 28.83
N PRO A 44 36.61 40.65 28.33
CA PRO A 44 35.80 39.44 28.34
C PRO A 44 36.44 38.36 27.45
N THR A 45 36.58 37.15 27.97
CA THR A 45 37.20 36.02 27.24
C THR A 45 36.23 34.88 26.91
N GLY A 46 35.02 34.94 27.46
CA GLY A 46 33.97 33.97 27.19
C GLY A 46 32.84 34.10 28.20
N PHE A 47 31.87 33.19 28.13
CA PHE A 47 30.75 33.15 29.07
C PHE A 47 30.28 31.71 29.35
N SER A 48 29.43 31.56 30.36
CA SER A 48 28.66 30.35 30.63
C SER A 48 27.31 30.72 31.24
N ILE A 49 26.27 29.99 30.87
CA ILE A 49 24.91 30.12 31.42
C ILE A 49 24.66 28.90 32.29
N ASP A 50 24.07 29.09 33.47
CA ASP A 50 23.83 28.01 34.44
C ASP A 50 22.60 27.13 34.12
N LYS A 51 21.76 27.58 33.18
CA LYS A 51 20.59 26.86 32.67
C LYS A 51 20.82 26.29 31.28
N PRO A 52 20.17 25.17 30.92
CA PRO A 52 20.13 24.70 29.54
C PRO A 52 19.57 25.79 28.63
N TYR A 53 20.23 26.00 27.49
CA TYR A 53 19.80 26.95 26.48
C TYR A 53 19.91 26.31 25.10
N GLN A 54 19.13 26.82 24.16
CA GLN A 54 19.17 26.40 22.75
C GLN A 54 19.50 27.59 21.86
N ILE A 55 19.78 27.32 20.59
CA ILE A 55 20.04 28.37 19.59
C ILE A 55 18.83 28.38 18.65
N SER A 56 18.15 29.52 18.57
CA SER A 56 17.04 29.74 17.64
C SER A 56 17.52 29.82 16.19
N ASN A 57 16.59 29.74 15.23
CA ASN A 57 16.87 29.80 13.79
C ASN A 57 17.60 31.09 13.36
N ASP A 58 17.40 32.20 14.09
CA ASP A 58 18.10 33.48 13.85
C ASP A 58 19.44 33.61 14.60
N GLY A 59 19.91 32.54 15.24
CA GLY A 59 21.20 32.47 15.91
C GLY A 59 21.24 33.11 17.29
N ALA A 60 20.09 33.37 17.93
CA ALA A 60 20.03 33.84 19.31
C ALA A 60 20.10 32.66 20.31
N LEU A 61 20.77 32.88 21.44
CA LEU A 61 20.77 31.97 22.57
C LEU A 61 19.46 32.16 23.34
N CYS A 62 18.64 31.13 23.40
CA CYS A 62 17.35 31.14 24.08
C CYS A 62 17.47 30.45 25.43
N ILE A 63 17.23 31.21 26.51
CA ILE A 63 17.17 30.71 27.88
C ILE A 63 15.72 30.53 28.33
N PRO A 64 15.41 29.51 29.14
CA PRO A 64 14.05 29.23 29.56
C PRO A 64 13.54 30.29 30.56
N SER A 65 12.27 30.66 30.45
CA SER A 65 11.60 31.59 31.37
C SER A 65 10.93 30.92 32.57
N ASP A 66 10.83 29.59 32.56
CA ASP A 66 10.28 28.80 33.67
C ASP A 66 11.23 28.71 34.87
N SER A 67 12.48 29.15 34.72
CA SER A 67 13.48 29.13 35.79
C SER A 67 13.25 30.24 36.82
N PRO A 68 13.42 29.96 38.14
CA PRO A 68 13.28 30.98 39.18
C PRO A 68 14.32 32.12 39.06
N VAL A 69 15.53 31.81 38.57
CA VAL A 69 16.60 32.75 38.20
C VAL A 69 17.52 32.11 37.15
N THR A 70 18.12 32.92 36.27
CA THR A 70 19.15 32.48 35.31
C THR A 70 20.39 33.35 35.41
N THR A 71 21.56 32.74 35.58
CA THR A 71 22.85 33.41 35.78
C THR A 71 23.77 33.27 34.57
N LEU A 72 24.11 34.40 33.94
CA LEU A 72 25.16 34.51 32.93
C LEU A 72 26.48 34.90 33.60
N THR A 73 27.45 34.00 33.59
CA THR A 73 28.81 34.25 34.08
C THR A 73 29.71 34.65 32.91
N ILE A 74 30.23 35.87 32.95
CA ILE A 74 31.14 36.44 31.95
C ILE A 74 32.56 36.30 32.47
N LYS A 75 33.38 35.50 31.80
CA LYS A 75 34.78 35.28 32.17
C LYS A 75 35.61 36.48 31.73
N LEU A 76 36.47 36.96 32.61
CA LEU A 76 37.34 38.10 32.38
C LEU A 76 38.81 37.66 32.41
N HIS A 77 39.60 38.12 31.45
CA HIS A 77 41.03 38.22 31.63
C HIS A 77 41.32 39.52 32.39
N ASN A 78 41.64 39.40 33.67
CA ASN A 78 41.89 40.52 34.57
C ASN A 78 43.23 40.31 35.30
N PRO A 79 44.38 40.47 34.61
CA PRO A 79 45.69 40.06 35.12
C PRO A 79 46.14 40.85 36.36
N ARG A 80 45.58 42.04 36.59
CA ARG A 80 45.87 42.90 37.75
C ARG A 80 44.74 42.94 38.78
N LYS A 81 43.73 42.07 38.66
CA LYS A 81 42.58 41.95 39.58
C LYS A 81 41.89 43.29 39.86
N PHE A 82 41.69 44.11 38.82
CA PHE A 82 40.95 45.36 38.93
C PHE A 82 39.54 45.11 39.51
N SER A 83 39.16 45.89 40.51
CA SER A 83 37.77 46.01 40.94
C SER A 83 37.02 46.83 39.89
N LEU A 84 35.91 46.28 39.38
CA LEU A 84 35.07 46.95 38.40
C LEU A 84 33.91 47.67 39.08
N ILE A 85 33.48 48.78 38.49
CA ILE A 85 32.26 49.49 38.89
C ILE A 85 31.07 48.61 38.48
N THR A 86 30.27 48.19 39.46
CA THR A 86 28.98 47.52 39.25
C THR A 86 27.86 48.37 39.84
N PRO A 87 26.61 48.23 39.36
CA PRO A 87 25.48 48.94 39.95
C PRO A 87 25.31 48.65 41.44
N THR A 88 24.83 49.62 42.21
CA THR A 88 24.49 49.47 43.63
C THR A 88 23.04 49.89 43.87
N SER A 89 22.45 49.55 45.01
CA SER A 89 21.08 49.97 45.36
C SER A 89 20.89 51.49 45.43
N MET A 90 21.98 52.26 45.49
CA MET A 90 21.99 53.72 45.50
C MET A 90 22.26 54.36 44.13
N SER A 91 22.55 53.55 43.10
CA SER A 91 22.86 54.05 41.75
C SER A 91 21.62 54.61 41.06
N SER A 92 21.75 55.78 40.43
CA SER A 92 20.68 56.34 39.59
C SER A 92 20.49 55.52 38.31
N ALA A 93 19.29 55.52 37.71
CA ALA A 93 19.04 54.79 36.45
C ALA A 93 20.01 55.19 35.32
N ALA A 94 20.40 56.48 35.26
CA ALA A 94 21.36 56.97 34.29
C ALA A 94 22.78 56.44 34.53
N ASP A 95 23.18 56.22 35.79
CA ASP A 95 24.48 55.65 36.13
C ASP A 95 24.52 54.13 35.90
N VAL A 96 23.41 53.43 36.14
CA VAL A 96 23.27 52.01 35.81
C VAL A 96 23.44 51.79 34.30
N GLN A 97 22.80 52.61 33.47
CA GLN A 97 22.89 52.52 32.00
C GLN A 97 24.29 52.77 31.42
N LYS A 98 25.16 53.50 32.14
CA LYS A 98 26.58 53.64 31.75
C LYS A 98 27.37 52.35 31.97
N ILE A 99 26.91 51.48 32.88
CA ILE A 99 27.57 50.22 33.23
C ILE A 99 27.01 49.06 32.39
N ILE A 100 25.69 48.94 32.34
CA ILE A 100 24.98 47.89 31.61
C ILE A 100 23.73 48.47 30.95
N ASN A 101 23.58 48.20 29.65
CA ASN A 101 22.43 48.63 28.84
C ASN A 101 21.85 47.43 28.08
N PHE A 102 20.57 47.50 27.71
CA PHE A 102 19.87 46.46 26.96
C PHE A 102 19.36 47.06 25.64
N PRO A 103 20.22 47.18 24.60
CA PRO A 103 19.89 47.91 23.38
C PRO A 103 18.75 47.27 22.57
N GLY A 104 18.47 45.99 22.80
CA GLY A 104 17.40 45.25 22.15
C GLY A 104 16.01 45.45 22.76
N LEU A 105 15.88 46.28 23.81
CA LEU A 105 14.63 46.55 24.51
C LEU A 105 14.24 48.03 24.45
N LEU A 106 12.96 48.30 24.20
CA LEU A 106 12.40 49.66 24.20
C LEU A 106 12.39 50.28 25.61
N THR A 107 12.16 49.46 26.64
CA THR A 107 12.18 49.86 28.05
C THR A 107 13.34 49.16 28.74
N GLN A 108 14.19 49.93 29.43
CA GLN A 108 15.34 49.37 30.14
C GLN A 108 14.92 48.58 31.38
N PRO A 109 15.44 47.36 31.59
CA PRO A 109 15.20 46.56 32.80
C PRO A 109 15.70 47.27 34.06
N ALA A 110 14.99 47.09 35.17
CA ALA A 110 15.30 47.68 36.47
C ALA A 110 16.30 46.82 37.26
N TYR A 111 17.43 47.42 37.64
CA TYR A 111 18.41 46.79 38.53
C TYR A 111 17.80 46.45 39.90
N ASN A 112 18.14 45.28 40.46
CA ASN A 112 17.56 44.65 41.67
C ASN A 112 16.10 44.20 41.57
N THR A 113 15.40 44.48 40.49
CA THR A 113 14.04 43.95 40.23
C THR A 113 14.09 42.89 39.13
N ASP A 114 14.62 43.27 37.97
CA ASP A 114 14.67 42.43 36.77
C ASP A 114 15.99 41.67 36.65
N TYR A 115 17.09 42.27 37.11
CA TYR A 115 18.40 41.63 37.12
C TYR A 115 19.33 42.17 38.23
N THR A 116 20.38 41.41 38.54
CA THR A 116 21.54 41.85 39.33
C THR A 116 22.84 41.65 38.55
N LEU A 117 23.87 42.45 38.84
CA LEU A 117 25.19 42.37 38.21
C LEU A 117 26.27 42.54 39.29
N GLU A 118 27.06 41.49 39.51
CA GLU A 118 28.13 41.49 40.51
C GLU A 118 29.47 41.00 39.93
N GLN A 119 30.58 41.52 40.45
CA GLN A 119 31.91 40.98 40.15
C GLN A 119 32.26 39.90 41.16
N THR A 120 32.80 38.76 40.69
CA THR A 120 33.21 37.68 41.59
C THR A 120 34.30 38.13 42.56
N PRO A 121 34.38 37.56 43.78
CA PRO A 121 35.38 37.96 44.77
C PRO A 121 36.83 37.83 44.28
N ASP A 122 37.13 36.84 43.44
CA ASP A 122 38.44 36.63 42.83
C ASP A 122 38.77 37.58 41.66
N LYS A 123 37.80 38.42 41.26
CA LYS A 123 37.88 39.43 40.19
C LYS A 123 38.03 38.87 38.78
N THR A 124 37.79 37.58 38.58
CA THR A 124 37.94 36.90 37.28
C THR A 124 36.65 36.78 36.47
N ALA A 125 35.50 37.17 37.01
CA ALA A 125 34.23 37.13 36.28
C ALA A 125 33.23 38.21 36.73
N LEU A 126 32.23 38.45 35.88
CA LEU A 126 30.97 39.11 36.23
C LEU A 126 29.83 38.10 36.21
N LYS A 127 28.89 38.20 37.15
CA LYS A 127 27.66 37.42 37.17
C LYS A 127 26.47 38.35 36.96
N LEU A 128 25.77 38.16 35.84
CA LEU A 128 24.51 38.80 35.52
C LEU A 128 23.38 37.79 35.80
N THR A 129 22.51 38.08 36.76
CA THR A 129 21.41 37.18 37.15
C THR A 129 20.08 37.82 36.78
N TYR A 130 19.30 37.16 35.93
CA TYR A 130 17.95 37.59 35.55
C TYR A 130 16.89 36.98 36.49
N ASN A 131 15.86 37.77 36.82
CA ASN A 131 14.71 37.34 37.60
C ASN A 131 13.68 36.60 36.73
N SER A 132 13.06 35.54 37.26
CA SER A 132 11.96 34.82 36.61
C SER A 132 10.82 35.70 36.07
N ALA A 133 10.40 36.73 36.81
CA ALA A 133 9.29 37.59 36.35
C ALA A 133 9.67 38.35 35.07
N PHE A 134 10.91 38.82 35.00
CA PHE A 134 11.47 39.47 33.81
C PHE A 134 11.55 38.49 32.64
N LEU A 135 12.11 37.29 32.85
CA LEU A 135 12.20 36.28 31.80
C LEU A 135 10.82 35.88 31.26
N LYS A 136 9.82 35.68 32.13
CA LYS A 136 8.44 35.34 31.73
C LYS A 136 7.78 36.43 30.91
N ASN A 137 8.05 37.70 31.20
CA ASN A 137 7.51 38.82 30.44
C ASN A 137 8.14 38.94 29.04
N HIS A 138 9.27 38.28 28.81
CA HIS A 138 9.99 38.27 27.53
C HIS A 138 9.93 36.93 26.79
N GLU A 139 9.09 35.99 27.25
CA GLU A 139 8.86 34.70 26.58
C GLU A 139 8.45 34.90 25.11
N TRP A 140 8.71 33.87 24.29
CA TRP A 140 8.55 33.86 22.82
C TRP A 140 9.55 34.75 22.10
N GLY A 141 10.65 35.14 22.76
CA GLY A 141 11.68 35.98 22.17
C GLY A 141 11.18 37.37 21.73
N THR A 142 10.09 37.87 22.34
CA THR A 142 9.42 39.15 21.99
C THR A 142 10.29 40.40 22.22
N GLY A 143 11.52 40.23 22.71
CA GLY A 143 12.57 41.25 22.76
C GLY A 143 13.95 40.62 22.94
N ASN A 144 14.98 41.30 22.44
CA ASN A 144 16.37 40.86 22.63
C ASN A 144 16.88 41.35 23.99
N ILE A 145 17.01 40.43 24.96
CA ILE A 145 17.42 40.72 26.36
C ILE A 145 18.94 40.76 26.54
N SER A 146 19.69 40.88 25.45
CA SER A 146 21.14 40.93 25.47
C SER A 146 21.66 42.13 26.24
N PRO A 147 22.62 41.92 27.16
CA PRO A 147 23.29 43.02 27.81
C PRO A 147 24.37 43.59 26.86
N GLU A 148 24.64 44.88 27.00
CA GLU A 148 25.89 45.51 26.59
C GLU A 148 26.55 46.05 27.86
N ILE A 149 27.65 45.43 28.30
CA ILE A 149 28.35 45.79 29.53
C ILE A 149 29.64 46.54 29.22
N THR A 150 29.76 47.73 29.79
CA THR A 150 30.97 48.55 29.74
C THR A 150 31.81 48.28 31.00
N LEU A 151 33.08 47.90 30.81
CA LEU A 151 33.98 47.59 31.90
C LEU A 151 34.76 48.85 32.30
N THR A 152 34.55 49.33 33.52
CA THR A 152 35.29 50.47 34.09
C THR A 152 35.80 50.07 35.46
N SER A 153 37.09 50.27 35.75
CA SER A 153 37.62 50.02 37.10
C SER A 153 37.22 51.11 38.08
N THR A 154 37.26 50.80 39.38
CA THR A 154 36.87 51.73 40.46
C THR A 154 37.77 52.96 40.58
N ASP A 155 38.95 52.95 39.94
CA ASP A 155 39.83 54.11 39.79
C ASP A 155 39.44 55.03 38.61
N GLY A 156 38.35 54.71 37.89
CA GLY A 156 37.77 55.52 36.83
C GLY A 156 38.25 55.18 35.41
N ARG A 157 39.08 54.14 35.23
CA ARG A 157 39.61 53.76 33.91
C ARG A 157 38.59 52.94 33.11
N PRO A 158 38.16 53.38 31.91
CA PRO A 158 37.36 52.56 31.01
C PRO A 158 38.25 51.57 30.26
N PHE A 159 37.74 50.36 30.00
CA PHE A 159 38.38 49.37 29.14
C PHE A 159 37.66 49.28 27.79
N ASN A 160 38.43 49.08 26.72
CA ASN A 160 37.95 49.24 25.34
C ASN A 160 36.99 48.13 24.87
N LYS A 161 37.02 46.95 25.51
CA LYS A 161 36.21 45.79 25.11
C LYS A 161 34.94 45.71 25.96
N LYS A 162 33.80 45.94 25.32
CA LYS A 162 32.48 45.65 25.88
C LYS A 162 32.16 44.16 25.78
N PHE A 163 31.27 43.69 26.66
CA PHE A 163 30.64 42.37 26.51
C PHE A 163 29.24 42.53 25.97
N SER A 164 28.89 41.74 24.95
CA SER A 164 27.51 41.57 24.51
C SER A 164 27.27 40.15 24.01
N LEU A 165 26.01 39.75 23.97
CA LEU A 165 25.55 38.44 23.54
C LEU A 165 24.38 38.61 22.57
N ASN A 166 23.95 37.56 21.89
CA ASN A 166 22.62 37.51 21.28
C ASN A 166 21.77 36.55 22.12
N LEU A 167 20.96 37.10 23.02
CA LEU A 167 20.24 36.38 24.09
C LEU A 167 18.75 36.76 24.08
N LYS A 168 17.89 35.74 24.14
CA LYS A 168 16.43 35.85 24.24
C LYS A 168 15.91 34.98 25.39
N ALA A 169 14.76 35.35 25.95
CA ALA A 169 14.00 34.47 26.84
C ALA A 169 12.98 33.70 25.99
N ASP A 170 13.14 32.40 25.91
CA ASP A 170 12.23 31.54 25.16
C ASP A 170 12.37 30.08 25.61
N THR A 171 11.28 29.46 26.04
CA THR A 171 11.30 28.14 26.66
C THR A 171 11.03 27.06 25.62
N ALA A 172 12.06 26.27 25.30
CA ALA A 172 11.92 25.15 24.37
C ALA A 172 10.82 24.16 24.80
N PRO A 173 10.07 23.58 23.84
CA PRO A 173 9.01 22.63 24.12
C PRO A 173 9.53 21.33 24.72
N LYS A 174 8.65 20.60 25.40
CA LYS A 174 8.97 19.32 26.07
C LYS A 174 7.97 18.23 25.70
N LEU A 175 8.49 17.05 25.35
CA LEU A 175 7.71 15.83 25.16
C LEU A 175 7.92 14.89 26.36
N SER A 176 6.83 14.32 26.84
CA SER A 176 6.88 13.29 27.88
C SER A 176 7.41 11.97 27.31
N SER A 177 8.09 11.19 28.14
CA SER A 177 8.46 9.79 27.82
C SER A 177 7.29 8.82 27.92
N SER A 178 6.13 9.27 28.42
CA SER A 178 4.91 8.48 28.47
C SER A 178 4.27 8.35 27.08
N ILE A 179 4.19 7.13 26.58
CA ILE A 179 3.69 6.81 25.23
C ILE A 179 2.63 5.72 25.35
N THR A 180 1.57 5.84 24.56
CA THR A 180 0.67 4.71 24.30
C THR A 180 0.39 4.61 22.80
N ILE A 181 0.06 3.41 22.33
CA ILE A 181 -0.17 3.13 20.91
C ILE A 181 -1.59 2.57 20.77
N GLY A 182 -2.37 3.21 19.91
CA GLY A 182 -3.68 2.73 19.48
C GLY A 182 -3.71 2.50 17.97
N LYS A 183 -4.92 2.48 17.42
CA LYS A 183 -5.17 2.51 15.98
C LYS A 183 -6.27 3.49 15.64
N THR A 184 -6.42 3.80 14.35
CA THR A 184 -7.55 4.59 13.87
C THR A 184 -8.88 3.90 14.22
N ALA A 185 -9.88 4.68 14.63
CA ALA A 185 -11.21 4.16 14.95
C ALA A 185 -11.93 3.60 13.71
N ASN A 186 -11.74 4.27 12.57
CA ASN A 186 -12.31 3.89 11.28
C ASN A 186 -11.20 3.54 10.27
N PRO A 187 -11.47 2.65 9.31
CA PRO A 187 -10.53 2.34 8.25
C PRO A 187 -10.44 3.50 7.24
N ILE A 188 -9.25 3.72 6.70
CA ILE A 188 -8.94 4.76 5.72
C ILE A 188 -8.43 4.04 4.47
N GLY A 189 -9.25 4.00 3.43
CA GLY A 189 -8.98 3.16 2.25
C GLY A 189 -9.03 1.66 2.59
N GLY A 190 -9.95 1.25 3.46
CA GLY A 190 -10.10 -0.15 3.91
C GLY A 190 -9.07 -0.60 4.97
N LYS A 191 -8.16 0.28 5.39
CA LYS A 191 -7.02 -0.07 6.24
C LYS A 191 -7.02 0.69 7.56
N TYR A 192 -6.62 0.03 8.63
CA TYR A 192 -6.38 0.66 9.92
C TYR A 192 -4.90 1.05 10.05
N TYR A 193 -4.59 2.16 10.70
CA TYR A 193 -3.20 2.62 10.89
C TYR A 193 -2.88 2.72 12.38
N TYR A 194 -1.63 2.48 12.76
CA TYR A 194 -1.20 2.72 14.15
C TYR A 194 -1.27 4.22 14.47
N VAL A 195 -1.67 4.53 15.70
CA VAL A 195 -1.68 5.89 16.24
C VAL A 195 -0.77 5.92 17.44
N ILE A 196 0.30 6.72 17.35
CA ILE A 196 1.25 6.93 18.44
C ILE A 196 0.80 8.17 19.21
N ILE A 197 0.64 8.01 20.52
CA ILE A 197 0.10 9.06 21.39
C ILE A 197 1.18 9.51 22.35
N LEU A 198 1.51 10.79 22.28
CA LEU A 198 2.57 11.47 23.05
C LEU A 198 1.96 12.64 23.82
N LYS A 199 2.52 13.00 24.98
CA LYS A 199 2.09 14.19 25.73
C LYS A 199 3.08 15.34 25.55
N ALA A 200 2.58 16.51 25.16
CA ALA A 200 3.31 17.76 25.30
C ALA A 200 3.21 18.23 26.76
N GLU A 201 4.35 18.50 27.40
CA GLU A 201 4.39 18.96 28.79
C GLU A 201 4.27 20.47 28.88
N ASP A 202 3.98 20.98 30.08
CA ASP A 202 3.98 22.41 30.39
C ASP A 202 2.98 23.32 29.62
N MET A 203 2.12 22.76 28.78
CA MET A 203 1.18 23.51 27.93
C MET A 203 0.16 24.37 28.70
N ALA A 204 -0.13 24.02 29.95
CA ALA A 204 -1.08 24.76 30.79
C ALA A 204 -0.47 26.01 31.44
N GLU A 205 0.86 26.09 31.51
CA GLU A 205 1.61 27.16 32.17
C GLU A 205 1.49 28.50 31.41
N THR A 206 1.65 29.62 32.12
CA THR A 206 1.50 30.97 31.53
C THR A 206 2.82 31.70 31.35
N ALA A 207 2.90 32.50 30.29
CA ALA A 207 3.92 33.51 30.07
C ALA A 207 3.43 34.88 30.55
N GLY A 208 4.35 35.66 31.12
CA GLY A 208 4.08 36.98 31.70
C GLY A 208 3.42 36.97 33.09
N THR A 209 3.30 38.16 33.69
CA THR A 209 2.65 38.38 35.00
C THR A 209 1.37 39.20 34.87
N GLY A 210 0.23 38.69 35.38
CA GLY A 210 -1.06 39.42 35.42
C GLY A 210 -2.20 38.75 34.64
N SER A 211 -3.34 39.45 34.51
CA SER A 211 -4.59 38.92 33.92
C SER A 211 -4.59 38.79 32.39
N SER A 212 -3.57 39.31 31.70
CA SER A 212 -3.38 39.24 30.24
C SER A 212 -2.30 38.24 29.80
N ALA A 213 -1.84 37.39 30.73
CA ALA A 213 -0.83 36.37 30.48
C ALA A 213 -1.31 35.29 29.49
N GLY A 214 -0.54 35.04 28.43
CA GLY A 214 -0.82 33.98 27.45
C GLY A 214 -0.26 32.61 27.88
N LYS A 215 -0.60 31.53 27.17
CA LYS A 215 -0.01 30.20 27.40
C LYS A 215 1.46 30.17 26.98
N ARG A 216 2.35 29.66 27.84
CA ARG A 216 3.80 29.67 27.63
C ARG A 216 4.20 28.97 26.33
N GLN A 217 3.60 27.82 26.03
CA GLN A 217 3.91 27.00 24.86
C GLN A 217 2.89 27.20 23.72
N LYS A 218 2.47 28.44 23.46
CA LYS A 218 1.45 28.74 22.45
C LYS A 218 1.99 28.83 21.01
N ASP A 219 3.29 28.83 20.89
CA ASP A 219 4.13 29.06 19.72
C ASP A 219 4.77 27.76 19.21
N ILE A 220 4.30 26.60 19.69
CA ILE A 220 4.65 25.32 19.10
C ILE A 220 4.08 25.27 17.68
N GLU A 221 4.95 25.04 16.70
CA GLU A 221 4.60 25.10 15.28
C GLU A 221 4.55 23.71 14.63
N GLU A 222 5.45 22.80 15.01
CA GLU A 222 5.64 21.53 14.31
C GLU A 222 5.90 20.36 15.26
N LEU A 223 5.28 19.21 14.95
CA LEU A 223 5.76 17.89 15.36
C LEU A 223 6.60 17.31 14.23
N SER A 224 7.92 17.40 14.35
CA SER A 224 8.86 16.78 13.43
C SER A 224 8.88 15.27 13.65
N VAL A 225 8.71 14.49 12.57
CA VAL A 225 8.66 13.03 12.62
C VAL A 225 9.66 12.41 11.65
N THR A 226 10.71 11.77 12.16
CA THR A 226 11.58 10.91 11.34
C THR A 226 10.99 9.50 11.29
N GLY A 227 10.88 8.92 10.08
CA GLY A 227 10.18 7.65 9.87
C GLY A 227 8.70 7.80 9.51
N GLY A 228 8.16 9.02 9.53
CA GLY A 228 6.82 9.37 9.05
C GLY A 228 6.85 10.76 8.39
N ASP A 229 5.68 11.36 8.19
CA ASP A 229 5.61 12.77 7.76
C ASP A 229 5.43 13.65 9.00
N SER A 230 6.16 14.76 9.09
CA SER A 230 5.92 15.78 10.12
C SER A 230 4.50 16.34 10.06
N ALA A 231 4.02 16.88 11.18
CA ALA A 231 2.70 17.49 11.28
C ALA A 231 2.80 18.93 11.82
N ALA A 232 2.18 19.87 11.11
CA ALA A 232 1.96 21.21 11.64
C ALA A 232 1.00 21.15 12.83
N ILE A 233 1.31 21.93 13.87
CA ILE A 233 0.51 22.03 15.09
C ILE A 233 -0.35 23.29 15.03
N ALA A 234 -1.62 23.12 15.36
CA ALA A 234 -2.56 24.21 15.52
C ALA A 234 -3.24 24.09 16.88
N PHE A 235 -3.69 25.21 17.42
CA PHE A 235 -4.35 25.30 18.72
C PHE A 235 -5.84 25.60 18.55
N THR A 236 -6.64 25.11 19.49
CA THR A 236 -8.05 25.51 19.60
C THR A 236 -8.16 27.01 19.93
N SER A 237 -9.31 27.60 19.61
CA SER A 237 -9.61 28.99 20.02
C SER A 237 -9.46 29.15 21.54
N GLY A 238 -8.49 29.97 21.95
CA GLY A 238 -8.17 30.22 23.37
C GLY A 238 -7.01 29.37 23.94
N ASN A 239 -6.31 28.60 23.11
CA ASN A 239 -5.12 27.81 23.45
C ASN A 239 -5.36 26.85 24.63
N THR A 240 -6.41 26.03 24.52
CA THR A 240 -6.80 25.07 25.57
C THR A 240 -6.54 23.61 25.19
N ALA A 241 -6.32 23.32 23.89
CA ALA A 241 -5.94 22.02 23.36
C ALA A 241 -5.27 22.16 21.98
N PHE A 242 -4.72 21.07 21.46
CA PHE A 242 -4.34 20.97 20.04
C PHE A 242 -5.56 20.70 19.15
N GLU A 243 -5.59 21.31 17.97
CA GLU A 243 -6.61 21.08 16.95
C GLU A 243 -6.25 19.87 16.08
N PRO A 244 -7.16 18.90 15.88
CA PRO A 244 -6.95 17.80 14.95
C PRO A 244 -6.75 18.31 13.51
N SER A 245 -5.71 17.85 12.84
CA SER A 245 -5.37 18.27 11.48
C SER A 245 -4.43 17.26 10.82
N GLY A 246 -4.75 16.87 9.58
CA GLY A 246 -3.90 15.99 8.78
C GLY A 246 -3.63 14.63 9.43
N ARG A 247 -2.44 14.46 10.02
CA ARG A 247 -2.02 13.24 10.75
C ARG A 247 -2.30 13.30 12.25
N LEU A 248 -2.62 14.47 12.81
CA LEU A 248 -2.99 14.60 14.22
C LEU A 248 -4.50 14.39 14.35
N LEU A 249 -4.89 13.37 15.10
CA LEU A 249 -6.28 12.93 15.24
C LEU A 249 -6.94 13.47 16.51
N ALA A 250 -8.26 13.51 16.52
CA ALA A 250 -9.05 13.68 17.72
C ALA A 250 -9.00 12.40 18.59
N SER A 251 -9.26 12.52 19.90
CA SER A 251 -9.29 11.37 20.80
C SER A 251 -10.33 10.31 20.41
N THR A 252 -11.46 10.75 19.84
CA THR A 252 -12.56 9.90 19.36
C THR A 252 -12.23 9.12 18.09
N GLU A 253 -11.18 9.53 17.37
CA GLU A 253 -10.72 8.88 16.14
C GLU A 253 -9.65 7.80 16.43
N VAL A 254 -9.37 7.53 17.71
CA VAL A 254 -8.38 6.56 18.17
C VAL A 254 -9.01 5.52 19.09
N VAL A 255 -8.74 4.25 18.82
CA VAL A 255 -9.19 3.12 19.64
C VAL A 255 -8.02 2.24 20.04
N HIS A 256 -8.22 1.45 21.10
CA HIS A 256 -7.24 0.47 21.58
C HIS A 256 -7.03 -0.64 20.52
N LEU A 257 -5.79 -1.11 20.38
CA LEU A 257 -5.44 -2.32 19.64
C LEU A 257 -6.02 -3.56 20.34
N SER A 258 -6.92 -4.31 19.70
CA SER A 258 -7.55 -5.51 20.29
C SER A 258 -6.68 -6.77 20.14
N GLY A 259 -6.91 -7.77 20.99
CA GLY A 259 -6.10 -9.00 21.07
C GLY A 259 -6.27 -10.02 19.93
N ASP A 260 -7.12 -9.76 18.95
CA ASP A 260 -7.29 -10.54 17.71
C ASP A 260 -6.39 -10.03 16.58
N GLU A 261 -5.66 -8.93 16.81
CA GLU A 261 -4.62 -8.44 15.92
C GLU A 261 -3.34 -9.23 16.20
N THR A 262 -2.76 -9.86 15.19
CA THR A 262 -1.69 -10.89 15.24
C THR A 262 -0.32 -10.41 15.78
N SER A 263 -0.28 -9.39 16.63
CA SER A 263 0.90 -8.90 17.33
C SER A 263 1.24 -9.78 18.55
N PRO A 264 2.50 -10.20 18.77
CA PRO A 264 2.88 -11.00 19.93
C PRO A 264 2.79 -10.25 21.27
N ALA A 265 2.67 -8.91 21.26
CA ALA A 265 2.44 -8.10 22.45
C ALA A 265 1.63 -6.86 22.07
N VAL A 266 0.40 -6.77 22.58
CA VAL A 266 -0.40 -5.54 22.49
C VAL A 266 0.23 -4.52 23.45
N PRO A 267 0.64 -3.32 22.98
CA PRO A 267 1.17 -2.28 23.86
C PRO A 267 0.17 -1.90 24.96
N SER A 268 0.67 -1.52 26.14
CA SER A 268 -0.18 -1.04 27.23
C SER A 268 -0.99 0.19 26.79
N TRP A 269 -2.32 0.12 26.95
CA TRP A 269 -3.23 1.20 26.60
C TRP A 269 -3.49 2.13 27.78
N ASN A 270 -3.20 3.42 27.59
CA ASN A 270 -3.49 4.47 28.56
C ASN A 270 -4.62 5.38 28.04
N PRO A 271 -5.90 5.13 28.40
CA PRO A 271 -7.01 5.94 27.94
C PRO A 271 -6.97 7.38 28.48
N ALA A 272 -6.35 7.61 29.65
CA ALA A 272 -6.22 8.95 30.20
C ALA A 272 -5.28 9.80 29.33
N LEU A 273 -4.19 9.22 28.83
CA LEU A 273 -3.30 9.89 27.88
C LEU A 273 -4.01 10.13 26.53
N ASN A 274 -4.77 9.16 26.00
CA ASN A 274 -5.56 9.40 24.79
C ASN A 274 -6.63 10.48 24.96
N ASN A 275 -7.09 10.78 26.17
CA ASN A 275 -8.12 11.80 26.41
C ASN A 275 -7.54 13.15 26.87
N ASP A 276 -6.22 13.27 27.03
CA ASP A 276 -5.58 14.51 27.46
C ASP A 276 -5.61 15.58 26.35
N SER A 277 -6.02 16.81 26.67
CA SER A 277 -6.11 17.92 25.72
C SER A 277 -4.78 18.29 25.06
N TRP A 278 -3.66 17.95 25.72
CA TRP A 278 -2.30 18.21 25.25
C TRP A 278 -1.58 16.95 24.75
N ALA A 279 -2.34 15.90 24.43
CA ALA A 279 -1.82 14.74 23.74
C ALA A 279 -1.80 14.94 22.21
N LEU A 280 -0.67 14.60 21.60
CA LEU A 280 -0.48 14.50 20.16
C LEU A 280 -0.79 13.08 19.74
N ARG A 281 -1.89 12.90 18.98
CA ARG A 281 -2.36 11.60 18.48
C ARG A 281 -1.94 11.45 17.04
N TYR A 282 -0.70 11.04 16.83
CA TYR A 282 -0.10 10.98 15.50
C TYR A 282 -0.49 9.67 14.79
N ARG A 283 -1.27 9.79 13.72
CA ARG A 283 -1.55 8.70 12.78
C ARG A 283 -0.32 8.42 11.92
N THR A 284 0.27 7.27 12.16
CA THR A 284 1.41 6.76 11.41
C THR A 284 1.06 6.47 9.94
N ASP A 285 2.05 6.24 9.08
CA ASP A 285 1.85 5.66 7.74
C ASP A 285 1.99 4.14 7.74
N THR A 286 2.12 3.52 8.92
CA THR A 286 2.17 2.06 9.07
C THR A 286 0.77 1.52 9.31
N GLU A 287 0.31 0.72 8.36
CA GLU A 287 -0.91 -0.06 8.49
C GLU A 287 -0.79 -1.08 9.63
N VAL A 288 -1.85 -1.26 10.39
CA VAL A 288 -1.92 -2.30 11.43
C VAL A 288 -1.80 -3.67 10.77
N LYS A 289 -1.05 -4.59 11.38
CA LYS A 289 -0.71 -5.92 10.82
C LYS A 289 0.36 -5.92 9.71
N THR A 290 1.22 -4.90 9.67
CA THR A 290 2.38 -4.85 8.75
C THR A 290 3.72 -4.87 9.49
N ALA A 291 4.82 -4.76 8.75
CA ALA A 291 6.16 -4.70 9.33
C ALA A 291 6.29 -3.53 10.33
N ARG A 292 6.98 -3.78 11.44
CA ARG A 292 7.41 -2.77 12.40
C ARG A 292 8.12 -1.64 11.68
N LYS A 293 7.82 -0.41 12.08
CA LYS A 293 8.49 0.79 11.62
C LYS A 293 8.89 1.64 12.81
N ASN A 294 10.07 2.24 12.74
CA ASN A 294 10.62 3.10 13.77
C ASN A 294 10.29 4.56 13.47
N TYR A 295 9.92 5.30 14.52
CA TYR A 295 9.59 6.71 14.48
C TYR A 295 10.41 7.47 15.51
N THR A 296 10.80 8.69 15.18
CA THR A 296 11.39 9.64 16.12
C THR A 296 10.58 10.92 16.09
N PHE A 297 10.16 11.41 17.25
CA PHE A 297 9.32 12.58 17.42
C PHE A 297 10.06 13.70 18.13
N THR A 298 9.95 14.91 17.60
CA THR A 298 10.53 16.13 18.16
C THR A 298 9.52 17.27 18.02
N LEU A 299 9.17 17.95 19.11
CA LEU A 299 8.40 19.19 19.04
C LEU A 299 9.31 20.36 18.71
N ILE A 300 8.83 21.27 17.86
CA ILE A 300 9.55 22.46 17.42
C ILE A 300 8.62 23.68 17.54
N ASP A 301 9.11 24.75 18.15
CA ASP A 301 8.43 26.05 18.19
C ASP A 301 8.78 26.95 16.99
N GLU A 302 8.09 28.08 16.86
CA GLU A 302 8.29 29.07 15.80
C GLU A 302 9.74 29.62 15.75
N ALA A 303 10.44 29.64 16.89
CA ALA A 303 11.84 30.06 16.98
C ALA A 303 12.83 28.95 16.57
N GLY A 304 12.35 27.72 16.38
CA GLY A 304 13.13 26.54 16.00
C GLY A 304 13.74 25.79 17.20
N LEU A 305 13.35 26.10 18.43
CA LEU A 305 13.79 25.37 19.61
C LEU A 305 13.06 24.04 19.69
N LYS A 306 13.75 23.02 20.19
CA LYS A 306 13.34 21.62 20.04
C LYS A 306 13.20 20.92 21.37
N SER A 307 12.22 20.02 21.47
CA SER A 307 12.21 19.03 22.53
C SER A 307 13.36 18.03 22.37
N SER A 308 13.58 17.20 23.39
CA SER A 308 14.34 15.96 23.19
C SER A 308 13.59 15.00 22.27
N ASP A 309 14.34 14.14 21.59
CA ASP A 309 13.79 13.12 20.68
C ASP A 309 13.12 11.98 21.46
N ILE A 310 11.92 11.59 21.00
CA ILE A 310 11.24 10.39 21.47
C ILE A 310 11.27 9.32 20.38
N HIS A 311 11.98 8.23 20.64
CA HIS A 311 12.05 7.08 19.74
C HIS A 311 11.00 6.04 20.10
N VAL A 312 10.21 5.61 19.12
CA VAL A 312 9.17 4.59 19.32
C VAL A 312 8.99 3.76 18.05
N SER A 313 8.72 2.48 18.22
CA SER A 313 8.44 1.56 17.12
C SER A 313 6.98 1.15 17.14
N THR A 314 6.37 0.96 15.98
CA THR A 314 5.08 0.27 15.91
C THR A 314 5.24 -1.19 16.36
N PRO A 315 4.15 -1.83 16.83
CA PRO A 315 4.15 -3.26 17.12
C PRO A 315 4.62 -4.07 15.91
N ALA A 316 5.38 -5.13 16.16
CA ALA A 316 5.76 -6.06 15.10
C ALA A 316 4.65 -7.09 14.92
N THR A 317 4.09 -7.17 13.72
CA THR A 317 3.10 -8.19 13.38
C THR A 317 3.79 -9.54 13.21
N LYS A 318 3.16 -10.64 13.63
CA LYS A 318 3.67 -11.97 13.28
C LYS A 318 3.63 -12.18 11.76
N ALA A 319 4.71 -12.72 11.19
CA ALA A 319 4.72 -13.18 9.81
C ALA A 319 3.66 -14.28 9.60
N GLU A 320 3.10 -14.38 8.39
CA GLU A 320 2.18 -15.46 8.06
C GLU A 320 2.93 -16.80 8.12
N ALA A 321 2.37 -17.75 8.88
CA ALA A 321 2.96 -19.07 9.04
C ALA A 321 3.07 -19.79 7.69
N ALA A 322 4.13 -20.57 7.51
CA ALA A 322 4.33 -21.36 6.32
C ALA A 322 3.22 -22.43 6.19
N LYS A 323 2.71 -22.61 4.98
CA LYS A 323 1.82 -23.69 4.56
C LYS A 323 2.64 -24.80 3.93
N LEU A 324 2.23 -26.05 4.12
CA LEU A 324 2.87 -27.23 3.54
C LEU A 324 1.99 -27.79 2.42
N SER A 325 2.59 -28.14 1.29
CA SER A 325 1.89 -28.66 0.12
C SER A 325 2.55 -29.89 -0.49
N TYR A 326 1.75 -30.72 -1.14
CA TYR A 326 2.20 -31.91 -1.89
C TYR A 326 1.38 -32.03 -3.19
N ASN A 327 2.05 -32.19 -4.34
CA ASN A 327 1.43 -32.16 -5.68
C ASN A 327 0.44 -30.99 -5.85
N SER A 328 0.87 -29.77 -5.49
CA SER A 328 0.06 -28.55 -5.58
C SER A 328 -1.19 -28.47 -4.67
N ASN A 329 -1.39 -29.46 -3.80
CA ASN A 329 -2.42 -29.46 -2.76
C ASN A 329 -1.87 -28.93 -1.45
N ASP A 330 -2.58 -28.00 -0.81
CA ASP A 330 -2.30 -27.58 0.57
C ASP A 330 -2.71 -28.72 1.52
N ILE A 331 -1.73 -29.26 2.25
CA ILE A 331 -1.90 -30.35 3.21
C ILE A 331 -1.76 -29.87 4.66
N SER A 332 -1.71 -28.56 4.89
CA SER A 332 -1.35 -27.96 6.19
C SER A 332 -2.25 -28.39 7.34
N ILE A 333 -3.56 -28.52 7.09
CA ILE A 333 -4.54 -28.90 8.12
C ILE A 333 -4.40 -30.38 8.46
N GLN A 334 -4.36 -31.25 7.43
CA GLN A 334 -4.28 -32.69 7.59
C GLN A 334 -2.94 -33.10 8.20
N ALA A 335 -1.85 -32.48 7.75
CA ALA A 335 -0.52 -32.73 8.31
C ALA A 335 -0.33 -32.09 9.70
N GLY A 336 -1.24 -31.25 10.18
CA GLY A 336 -1.12 -30.61 11.50
C GLY A 336 -1.39 -31.53 12.69
N ASN A 337 -1.90 -32.76 12.49
CA ASN A 337 -2.31 -33.67 13.56
C ASN A 337 -1.24 -34.75 13.84
N PRO A 338 -0.55 -34.72 15.00
CA PRO A 338 0.45 -35.75 15.35
C PRO A 338 -0.12 -37.17 15.49
N SER A 339 -1.39 -37.29 15.88
CA SER A 339 -2.08 -38.57 16.06
C SER A 339 -2.58 -39.15 14.73
N SER A 340 -2.66 -38.34 13.69
CA SER A 340 -3.08 -38.74 12.35
C SER A 340 -2.25 -38.00 11.29
N PRO A 341 -0.97 -38.39 11.10
CA PRO A 341 -0.10 -37.77 10.10
C PRO A 341 -0.67 -37.91 8.68
N TYR A 342 -0.39 -36.93 7.82
CA TYR A 342 -0.81 -36.99 6.41
C TYR A 342 -0.07 -38.11 5.68
N LEU A 343 -0.81 -39.13 5.23
CA LEU A 343 -0.27 -40.33 4.61
C LEU A 343 -0.07 -40.13 3.10
N ILE A 344 1.17 -40.27 2.64
CA ILE A 344 1.57 -40.26 1.24
C ILE A 344 2.09 -41.66 0.87
N SER A 345 1.37 -42.37 0.01
CA SER A 345 1.85 -43.60 -0.61
C SER A 345 2.65 -43.28 -1.87
N THR A 346 3.89 -43.75 -1.95
CA THR A 346 4.82 -43.45 -3.05
C THR A 346 5.70 -44.65 -3.43
N GLU A 347 6.22 -44.67 -4.65
CA GLU A 347 7.27 -45.58 -5.09
C GLU A 347 8.68 -45.05 -4.78
N SER A 348 8.87 -43.73 -4.78
CA SER A 348 10.19 -43.12 -4.60
C SER A 348 10.13 -41.94 -3.65
N SER A 349 11.29 -41.39 -3.26
CA SER A 349 11.34 -40.20 -2.41
C SER A 349 10.50 -39.08 -3.02
N ILE A 350 9.80 -38.35 -2.17
CA ILE A 350 8.89 -37.27 -2.59
C ILE A 350 9.42 -35.92 -2.12
N THR A 351 8.87 -34.87 -2.70
CA THR A 351 9.11 -33.50 -2.25
C THR A 351 7.79 -32.91 -1.78
N VAL A 352 7.77 -32.37 -0.57
CA VAL A 352 6.72 -31.46 -0.11
C VAL A 352 7.25 -30.03 -0.19
N LYS A 353 6.41 -29.07 -0.58
CA LYS A 353 6.80 -27.66 -0.71
C LYS A 353 6.20 -26.85 0.43
N ALA A 354 7.04 -26.14 1.16
CA ALA A 354 6.61 -25.14 2.13
C ALA A 354 6.57 -23.76 1.47
N LYS A 355 5.51 -22.98 1.72
CA LYS A 355 5.35 -21.62 1.17
C LYS A 355 4.74 -20.67 2.20
N THR A 356 5.14 -19.41 2.20
CA THR A 356 4.49 -18.31 2.93
C THR A 356 4.05 -17.23 1.95
N GLU A 357 2.98 -16.51 2.28
CA GLU A 357 2.52 -15.34 1.51
C GLU A 357 3.16 -14.03 2.03
N THR A 358 3.94 -14.09 3.12
CA THR A 358 4.73 -12.93 3.58
C THR A 358 5.84 -12.65 2.57
N THR A 359 5.67 -11.62 1.74
CA THR A 359 6.61 -11.26 0.68
C THR A 359 7.98 -10.94 1.26
N GLY A 360 9.05 -11.45 0.64
CA GLY A 360 10.44 -11.26 1.10
C GLY A 360 10.85 -12.19 2.26
N ALA A 361 9.88 -12.84 2.91
CA ALA A 361 10.13 -13.65 4.09
C ALA A 361 10.95 -14.91 3.80
N THR A 362 11.72 -15.31 4.81
CA THR A 362 12.49 -16.55 4.83
C THR A 362 11.80 -17.58 5.72
N ILE A 363 11.48 -18.74 5.15
CA ILE A 363 11.07 -19.94 5.90
C ILE A 363 12.31 -20.62 6.49
N ARG A 364 12.30 -20.88 7.79
CA ARG A 364 13.29 -21.68 8.52
C ARG A 364 12.66 -22.82 9.28
N GLY A 365 13.39 -23.89 9.53
CA GLY A 365 12.80 -25.04 10.18
C GLY A 365 13.74 -26.19 10.40
N THR A 366 13.19 -27.30 10.86
CA THR A 366 13.93 -28.56 11.02
C THR A 366 13.08 -29.73 10.54
N LEU A 367 13.76 -30.71 9.93
CA LEU A 367 13.17 -31.97 9.49
C LEU A 367 13.66 -33.11 10.41
N PHE A 368 12.72 -33.83 11.00
CA PHE A 368 12.97 -35.03 11.77
C PHE A 368 12.34 -36.26 11.10
N LYS A 369 12.97 -37.41 11.31
CA LYS A 369 12.47 -38.73 10.92
C LYS A 369 12.26 -39.56 12.18
N LYS A 370 11.11 -40.24 12.28
CA LYS A 370 10.81 -41.12 13.41
C LYS A 370 11.60 -42.43 13.29
N GLU A 371 12.30 -42.81 14.36
CA GLU A 371 12.99 -44.08 14.51
C GLU A 371 12.52 -44.75 15.80
N SER A 372 11.80 -45.86 15.67
CA SER A 372 11.13 -46.53 16.80
C SER A 372 10.19 -45.57 17.56
N SER A 373 10.62 -45.07 18.73
CA SER A 373 9.87 -44.15 19.58
C SER A 373 10.49 -42.75 19.69
N THR A 374 11.60 -42.47 19.00
CA THR A 374 12.31 -41.18 19.05
C THR A 374 12.35 -40.49 17.70
N TRP A 375 12.50 -39.17 17.71
CA TRP A 375 12.66 -38.35 16.50
C TRP A 375 14.16 -38.10 16.24
N ARG A 376 14.68 -38.61 15.13
CA ARG A 376 16.05 -38.34 14.68
C ARG A 376 16.07 -37.10 13.79
N PHE A 377 16.88 -36.11 14.15
CA PHE A 377 17.14 -34.96 13.31
C PHE A 377 17.74 -35.38 11.96
N LEU A 378 17.26 -34.81 10.87
CA LEU A 378 17.85 -34.99 9.54
C LEU A 378 18.60 -33.74 9.12
N ASN A 379 17.88 -32.65 8.85
CA ASN A 379 18.43 -31.43 8.26
C ASN A 379 17.71 -30.19 8.80
N ASP A 380 18.40 -29.05 8.73
CA ASP A 380 17.76 -27.74 8.80
C ASP A 380 17.05 -27.42 7.47
N ILE A 381 16.01 -26.61 7.55
CA ILE A 381 15.26 -26.09 6.41
C ILE A 381 15.53 -24.59 6.34
N ASP A 382 16.00 -24.10 5.20
CA ASP A 382 16.16 -22.66 4.93
C ASP A 382 15.84 -22.38 3.46
N SER A 383 14.98 -21.40 3.22
CA SER A 383 14.54 -20.96 1.89
C SER A 383 15.45 -19.90 1.25
N SER A 384 16.49 -19.44 1.93
CA SER A 384 17.47 -18.47 1.41
C SER A 384 16.83 -17.18 0.86
N SER A 385 15.94 -16.55 1.63
CA SER A 385 15.18 -15.35 1.25
C SER A 385 14.14 -15.54 0.14
N ASN A 386 13.77 -16.78 -0.16
CA ASN A 386 12.59 -17.08 -0.99
C ASN A 386 11.37 -17.35 -0.10
N THR A 387 10.19 -17.06 -0.64
CA THR A 387 8.92 -17.34 0.04
C THR A 387 8.51 -18.81 -0.01
N GLU A 388 9.33 -19.68 -0.61
CA GLU A 388 9.09 -21.12 -0.69
C GLU A 388 10.37 -21.96 -0.60
N VAL A 389 10.22 -23.21 -0.15
CA VAL A 389 11.30 -24.20 -0.07
C VAL A 389 10.78 -25.61 -0.30
N ASP A 390 11.53 -26.38 -1.09
CA ASP A 390 11.28 -27.79 -1.35
C ASP A 390 11.95 -28.65 -0.27
N ILE A 391 11.18 -29.55 0.34
CA ILE A 391 11.59 -30.42 1.43
C ILE A 391 11.48 -31.88 0.95
N MET A 392 12.62 -32.52 0.77
CA MET A 392 12.69 -33.91 0.31
C MET A 392 12.44 -34.89 1.47
N LEU A 393 11.46 -35.78 1.30
CA LEU A 393 11.15 -36.87 2.23
C LEU A 393 11.52 -38.20 1.59
N THR A 394 12.46 -38.93 2.21
CA THR A 394 12.94 -40.20 1.66
C THR A 394 11.86 -41.29 1.71
N ALA A 395 11.75 -42.08 0.64
CA ALA A 395 10.84 -43.22 0.66
C ALA A 395 11.40 -44.38 1.52
N PRO A 396 10.54 -45.18 2.15
CA PRO A 396 10.93 -46.43 2.79
C PRO A 396 11.46 -47.44 1.77
N SER A 397 12.34 -48.35 2.21
CA SER A 397 12.93 -49.36 1.32
C SER A 397 12.01 -50.54 1.03
N GLY A 398 11.20 -50.98 2.00
CA GLY A 398 10.31 -52.14 1.86
C GLY A 398 8.87 -51.75 1.52
N ILE A 399 8.22 -52.49 0.61
CA ILE A 399 6.79 -52.28 0.29
C ILE A 399 5.94 -52.39 1.56
N GLY A 400 4.97 -51.49 1.71
CA GLY A 400 4.08 -51.41 2.86
C GLY A 400 4.73 -50.79 4.10
N SER A 401 6.05 -50.63 4.15
CA SER A 401 6.73 -49.95 5.26
C SER A 401 6.48 -48.45 5.22
N GLU A 402 6.55 -47.82 6.40
CA GLU A 402 6.23 -46.42 6.62
C GLU A 402 7.39 -45.70 7.29
N ILE A 403 7.59 -44.44 6.93
CA ILE A 403 8.44 -43.50 7.65
C ILE A 403 7.59 -42.29 8.03
N GLU A 404 7.53 -41.96 9.30
CA GLU A 404 6.93 -40.71 9.78
C GLU A 404 7.99 -39.60 9.85
N TYR A 405 7.63 -38.42 9.36
CA TYR A 405 8.42 -37.20 9.38
C TYR A 405 7.72 -36.14 10.21
N GLN A 406 8.51 -35.36 10.94
CA GLN A 406 8.06 -34.16 11.63
C GLN A 406 8.81 -32.98 11.01
N ILE A 407 8.07 -32.00 10.52
CA ILE A 407 8.58 -30.82 9.84
C ILE A 407 8.17 -29.63 10.70
N SER A 408 9.12 -28.93 11.31
CA SER A 408 8.83 -27.68 12.02
C SER A 408 9.23 -26.50 11.13
N LEU A 409 8.34 -25.53 10.99
CA LEU A 409 8.55 -24.35 10.14
C LEU A 409 8.20 -23.07 10.90
N THR A 410 9.08 -22.08 10.81
CA THR A 410 8.94 -20.72 11.33
C THR A 410 9.30 -19.76 10.21
N VAL A 411 8.44 -18.77 9.99
CA VAL A 411 8.67 -17.72 8.99
C VAL A 411 9.28 -16.53 9.69
N LYS A 412 10.36 -15.99 9.09
CA LYS A 412 11.09 -14.82 9.58
C LYS A 412 11.16 -13.78 8.49
N GLU A 413 10.93 -12.52 8.85
CA GLU A 413 11.12 -11.39 7.93
C GLU A 413 11.53 -10.14 8.71
N GLU A 414 12.34 -9.28 8.09
CA GLU A 414 12.76 -8.02 8.71
C GLU A 414 11.54 -7.15 9.04
N GLY A 415 11.47 -6.66 10.28
CA GLY A 415 10.33 -5.88 10.77
C GLY A 415 9.12 -6.71 11.20
N PHE A 416 9.05 -8.01 10.93
CA PHE A 416 8.01 -8.89 11.49
C PHE A 416 8.50 -9.58 12.75
N ALA A 417 7.56 -9.94 13.62
CA ALA A 417 7.81 -10.96 14.62
C ALA A 417 7.80 -12.33 13.93
N ASP A 418 8.64 -13.25 14.39
CA ASP A 418 8.63 -14.64 13.91
C ASP A 418 7.19 -15.20 13.95
N SER A 419 6.81 -15.94 12.91
CA SER A 419 5.56 -16.68 12.95
C SER A 419 5.58 -17.69 14.09
N ASP A 420 4.41 -18.14 14.54
CA ASP A 420 4.35 -19.34 15.37
C ASP A 420 5.00 -20.50 14.62
N THR A 421 5.81 -21.30 15.32
CA THR A 421 6.37 -22.53 14.74
C THR A 421 5.22 -23.49 14.47
N LYS A 422 4.97 -23.75 13.19
CA LYS A 422 4.03 -24.81 12.78
C LYS A 422 4.78 -26.11 12.67
N VAL A 423 4.18 -27.16 13.22
CA VAL A 423 4.73 -28.51 13.16
C VAL A 423 3.78 -29.37 12.34
N PHE A 424 4.31 -29.97 11.29
CA PHE A 424 3.60 -30.88 10.38
C PHE A 424 4.12 -32.30 10.55
N TYR A 425 3.23 -33.27 10.39
CA TYR A 425 3.48 -34.69 10.48
C TYR A 425 3.07 -35.32 9.16
N VAL A 426 4.07 -35.83 8.43
CA VAL A 426 3.87 -36.49 7.14
C VAL A 426 4.35 -37.93 7.25
N LYS A 427 3.52 -38.87 6.84
CA LYS A 427 3.84 -40.29 6.82
C LYS A 427 4.04 -40.72 5.37
N VAL A 428 5.26 -41.10 5.02
CA VAL A 428 5.57 -41.63 3.70
C VAL A 428 5.55 -43.15 3.78
N ARG A 429 4.62 -43.77 3.06
CA ARG A 429 4.53 -45.22 2.91
C ARG A 429 5.06 -45.63 1.55
N LYS A 430 5.88 -46.67 1.51
CA LYS A 430 6.27 -47.29 0.24
C LYS A 430 5.05 -48.06 -0.27
N GLY A 431 4.35 -47.46 -1.22
CA GLY A 431 3.11 -48.00 -1.75
C GLY A 431 3.34 -49.30 -2.49
N THR A 432 2.34 -50.17 -2.45
CA THR A 432 2.20 -51.26 -3.41
C THR A 432 1.86 -50.66 -4.77
N VAL A 433 2.71 -50.94 -5.76
CA VAL A 433 2.52 -50.48 -7.14
C VAL A 433 2.05 -51.66 -7.98
N LEU A 434 0.95 -51.46 -8.69
CA LEU A 434 0.51 -52.35 -9.76
C LEU A 434 0.63 -51.62 -11.09
N GLU A 435 1.30 -52.24 -12.06
CA GLU A 435 1.33 -51.76 -13.44
C GLU A 435 0.32 -52.57 -14.26
N ILE A 436 -0.51 -51.87 -15.03
CA ILE A 436 -1.50 -52.47 -15.93
C ILE A 436 -1.24 -51.92 -17.32
N ASN A 437 -0.92 -52.80 -18.27
CA ASN A 437 -0.70 -52.44 -19.66
C ASN A 437 -1.94 -52.70 -20.50
N SER A 438 -2.19 -51.86 -21.49
CA SER A 438 -3.20 -52.07 -22.53
C SER A 438 -3.10 -53.42 -23.27
N THR A 439 -1.92 -54.06 -23.31
CA THR A 439 -1.72 -55.39 -23.89
C THR A 439 -2.15 -56.54 -22.98
N ASP A 440 -2.42 -56.26 -21.71
CA ASP A 440 -2.80 -57.30 -20.74
C ASP A 440 -4.22 -57.79 -21.02
N SER A 441 -4.39 -59.12 -21.05
CA SER A 441 -5.71 -59.73 -21.20
C SER A 441 -6.60 -59.33 -20.01
N GLY A 442 -7.69 -58.61 -20.28
CA GLY A 442 -8.62 -58.16 -19.25
C GLY A 442 -8.14 -56.96 -18.42
N ALA A 443 -7.23 -56.13 -18.94
CA ALA A 443 -6.66 -54.96 -18.25
C ALA A 443 -7.69 -54.10 -17.48
N TRP A 444 -8.84 -53.78 -18.09
CA TRP A 444 -9.91 -53.03 -17.41
C TRP A 444 -10.51 -53.78 -16.23
N THR A 445 -10.77 -55.08 -16.40
CA THR A 445 -11.30 -55.94 -15.34
C THR A 445 -10.31 -56.03 -14.17
N THR A 446 -9.01 -56.17 -14.45
CA THR A 446 -7.95 -56.13 -13.44
C THR A 446 -7.96 -54.81 -12.68
N LEU A 447 -7.98 -53.67 -13.40
CA LEU A 447 -8.05 -52.34 -12.80
C LEU A 447 -9.27 -52.23 -11.87
N LYS A 448 -10.45 -52.60 -12.36
CA LYS A 448 -11.70 -52.59 -11.58
C LYS A 448 -11.58 -53.44 -10.32
N THR A 449 -11.15 -54.69 -10.44
CA THR A 449 -11.00 -55.62 -9.31
C THR A 449 -10.05 -55.06 -8.25
N GLU A 450 -8.93 -54.48 -8.66
CA GLU A 450 -7.89 -54.00 -7.73
C GLU A 450 -8.25 -52.67 -7.06
N VAL A 451 -8.99 -51.79 -7.75
CA VAL A 451 -9.55 -50.58 -7.14
C VAL A 451 -10.64 -50.94 -6.12
N GLU A 452 -11.53 -51.89 -6.45
CA GLU A 452 -12.71 -52.25 -5.66
C GLU A 452 -12.43 -53.12 -4.42
N ARG A 453 -11.18 -53.53 -4.19
CA ARG A 453 -10.84 -54.35 -3.00
C ARG A 453 -11.16 -53.57 -1.73
N SER A 454 -11.88 -54.22 -0.82
CA SER A 454 -12.20 -53.66 0.51
C SER A 454 -10.95 -53.47 1.38
N SER A 455 -9.90 -54.26 1.16
CA SER A 455 -8.58 -54.10 1.80
C SER A 455 -7.47 -54.83 1.00
N GLY A 456 -6.22 -54.42 1.21
CA GLY A 456 -5.04 -55.09 0.64
C GLY A 456 -4.82 -54.91 -0.88
N GLY A 457 -5.54 -53.99 -1.52
CA GLY A 457 -5.29 -53.61 -2.93
C GLY A 457 -4.10 -52.65 -3.08
N PRO A 458 -3.63 -52.42 -4.32
CA PRO A 458 -2.51 -51.55 -4.61
C PRO A 458 -2.79 -50.11 -4.18
N ASP A 459 -1.82 -49.45 -3.57
CA ASP A 459 -1.91 -48.04 -3.22
C ASP A 459 -1.82 -47.15 -4.48
N ILE A 460 -1.00 -47.58 -5.44
CA ILE A 460 -0.75 -46.89 -6.71
C ILE A 460 -0.98 -47.86 -7.86
N ILE A 461 -1.80 -47.46 -8.83
CA ILE A 461 -1.98 -48.19 -10.08
C ILE A 461 -1.46 -47.33 -11.22
N LYS A 462 -0.47 -47.83 -11.95
CA LYS A 462 0.03 -47.19 -13.16
C LYS A 462 -0.61 -47.84 -14.36
N ILE A 463 -1.16 -47.02 -15.25
CA ILE A 463 -1.70 -47.49 -16.52
C ILE A 463 -0.80 -47.09 -17.67
N THR A 464 -0.67 -47.96 -18.67
CA THR A 464 0.08 -47.64 -19.89
C THR A 464 -0.71 -48.03 -21.13
N GLY A 465 -0.79 -47.10 -22.08
CA GLY A 465 -1.56 -47.27 -23.30
C GLY A 465 -3.07 -47.14 -23.08
N LYS A 466 -3.84 -47.59 -24.07
CA LYS A 466 -5.29 -47.46 -24.09
C LYS A 466 -5.98 -48.69 -23.51
N ILE A 467 -6.42 -48.61 -22.26
CA ILE A 467 -7.18 -49.66 -21.58
C ILE A 467 -8.66 -49.47 -21.89
N LYS A 468 -9.27 -50.48 -22.52
CA LYS A 468 -10.65 -50.44 -23.02
C LYS A 468 -11.59 -51.23 -22.11
N ALA A 469 -12.74 -50.66 -21.77
CA ALA A 469 -13.80 -51.38 -21.04
C ALA A 469 -14.38 -52.54 -21.86
N PRO A 470 -14.73 -53.65 -21.22
CA PRO A 470 -15.43 -54.74 -21.90
C PRO A 470 -16.89 -54.35 -22.18
N SER A 471 -17.49 -55.01 -23.17
CA SER A 471 -18.90 -54.80 -23.52
C SER A 471 -19.84 -55.26 -22.40
N GLY A 472 -20.91 -54.53 -22.17
CA GLY A 472 -21.98 -54.89 -21.24
C GLY A 472 -22.06 -54.03 -19.98
N PRO A 473 -23.13 -54.19 -19.18
CA PRO A 473 -23.38 -53.36 -18.01
C PRO A 473 -22.44 -53.70 -16.84
N ASN A 474 -22.38 -52.82 -15.83
CA ASN A 474 -21.67 -53.01 -14.55
C ASN A 474 -20.13 -52.94 -14.59
N ASN A 475 -19.57 -52.30 -15.62
CA ASN A 475 -18.12 -52.14 -15.77
C ASN A 475 -17.54 -50.87 -15.13
N GLN A 476 -18.36 -50.04 -14.49
CA GLN A 476 -17.91 -48.89 -13.71
C GLN A 476 -16.99 -49.33 -12.57
N ILE A 477 -16.03 -48.50 -12.21
CA ILE A 477 -15.07 -48.74 -11.15
C ILE A 477 -15.56 -48.03 -9.88
N ASN A 478 -15.94 -48.80 -8.88
CA ASN A 478 -16.40 -48.26 -7.59
C ASN A 478 -15.20 -47.98 -6.68
N VAL A 479 -15.09 -46.73 -6.21
CA VAL A 479 -14.01 -46.32 -5.31
C VAL A 479 -14.57 -46.17 -3.90
N SER A 480 -14.06 -46.98 -2.99
CA SER A 480 -14.47 -47.03 -1.57
C SER A 480 -13.29 -46.95 -0.59
N ARG A 481 -12.08 -46.72 -1.12
CA ARG A 481 -10.83 -46.58 -0.38
C ARG A 481 -9.97 -45.48 -0.98
N THR A 482 -8.86 -45.17 -0.33
CA THR A 482 -7.80 -44.35 -0.92
C THR A 482 -7.03 -45.13 -1.99
N VAL A 483 -6.93 -44.58 -3.20
CA VAL A 483 -6.13 -45.14 -4.30
C VAL A 483 -5.66 -44.03 -5.23
N LYS A 484 -4.44 -44.16 -5.76
CA LYS A 484 -3.92 -43.29 -6.82
C LYS A 484 -3.85 -44.07 -8.14
N ILE A 485 -4.37 -43.49 -9.21
CA ILE A 485 -4.24 -44.02 -10.57
C ILE A 485 -3.50 -42.98 -11.41
N MET A 486 -2.43 -43.40 -12.07
CA MET A 486 -1.61 -42.47 -12.86
C MET A 486 -1.18 -43.06 -14.20
N GLY A 487 -1.10 -42.18 -15.20
CA GLY A 487 -0.38 -42.44 -16.44
C GLY A 487 1.02 -41.84 -16.40
N SER A 488 1.76 -42.06 -17.48
CA SER A 488 3.00 -41.36 -17.81
C SER A 488 2.75 -40.14 -18.70
N ASN A 489 1.74 -40.21 -19.56
CA ASN A 489 1.38 -39.16 -20.52
C ASN A 489 -0.12 -39.21 -20.83
N LYS A 490 -0.82 -38.10 -20.53
CA LYS A 490 -2.27 -38.00 -20.73
C LYS A 490 -2.73 -38.23 -22.17
N ASN A 491 -1.86 -38.05 -23.17
CA ASN A 491 -2.21 -38.24 -24.57
C ASN A 491 -2.19 -39.71 -25.02
N THR A 492 -1.50 -40.60 -24.30
CA THR A 492 -1.31 -42.01 -24.69
C THR A 492 -1.91 -42.99 -23.67
N ASP A 493 -1.96 -42.60 -22.40
CA ASP A 493 -2.46 -43.43 -21.31
C ASP A 493 -3.93 -43.10 -21.06
N ILE A 494 -4.81 -43.99 -21.53
CA ILE A 494 -6.23 -43.69 -21.72
C ILE A 494 -7.08 -44.79 -21.07
N LEU A 495 -8.02 -44.41 -20.22
CA LEU A 495 -9.16 -45.25 -19.83
C LEU A 495 -10.33 -44.95 -20.77
N ASP A 496 -10.58 -45.86 -21.71
CA ASP A 496 -11.66 -45.75 -22.69
C ASP A 496 -12.82 -46.66 -22.28
N ALA A 497 -13.92 -46.06 -21.82
CA ALA A 497 -15.13 -46.79 -21.43
C ALA A 497 -15.96 -47.30 -22.63
N ASP A 498 -15.57 -46.98 -23.86
CA ASP A 498 -16.18 -47.41 -25.12
C ASP A 498 -17.70 -47.19 -25.24
N ASN A 499 -18.25 -46.22 -24.50
CA ASN A 499 -19.69 -45.99 -24.32
C ASN A 499 -20.46 -47.14 -23.67
N GLU A 500 -19.76 -48.07 -23.02
CA GLU A 500 -20.37 -49.24 -22.34
C GLU A 500 -20.76 -48.93 -20.89
N THR A 501 -20.03 -48.01 -20.25
CA THR A 501 -20.23 -47.67 -18.84
C THR A 501 -19.71 -46.27 -18.52
N PHE A 502 -20.08 -45.72 -17.36
CA PHE A 502 -19.36 -44.58 -16.79
C PHE A 502 -18.15 -45.08 -16.01
N ILE A 503 -17.11 -44.27 -15.86
CA ILE A 503 -15.79 -44.79 -15.49
C ILE A 503 -15.68 -44.97 -13.98
N PHE A 504 -15.91 -43.92 -13.19
CA PHE A 504 -15.73 -43.95 -11.74
C PHE A 504 -17.02 -43.63 -10.99
N ASN A 505 -17.32 -44.46 -10.00
CA ASN A 505 -18.34 -44.22 -8.98
C ASN A 505 -17.66 -43.98 -7.63
N MET A 506 -17.71 -42.73 -7.14
CA MET A 506 -17.07 -42.35 -5.88
C MET A 506 -18.06 -42.53 -4.71
N GLY A 507 -17.79 -43.50 -3.84
CA GLY A 507 -18.56 -43.70 -2.60
C GLY A 507 -18.07 -42.83 -1.44
N LEU A 508 -18.83 -42.81 -0.33
CA LEU A 508 -18.62 -41.99 0.87
C LEU A 508 -17.23 -42.08 1.55
N GLN A 509 -16.44 -43.10 1.23
CA GLN A 509 -15.09 -43.32 1.78
C GLN A 509 -14.02 -43.40 0.67
N GLY A 510 -14.44 -43.20 -0.59
CA GLY A 510 -13.56 -43.23 -1.75
C GLY A 510 -12.76 -41.94 -1.83
N VAL A 511 -11.43 -42.08 -1.86
CA VAL A 511 -10.51 -40.97 -2.11
C VAL A 511 -9.65 -41.35 -3.32
N LEU A 512 -9.90 -40.69 -4.44
CA LEU A 512 -9.22 -40.98 -5.70
C LEU A 512 -8.29 -39.84 -6.08
N THR A 513 -7.06 -40.18 -6.44
CA THR A 513 -6.15 -39.26 -7.14
C THR A 513 -5.92 -39.76 -8.57
N LEU A 514 -6.16 -38.90 -9.55
CA LEU A 514 -5.88 -39.16 -10.96
C LEU A 514 -4.78 -38.23 -11.48
N GLU A 515 -3.76 -38.78 -12.12
CA GLU A 515 -2.66 -37.97 -12.67
C GLU A 515 -2.27 -38.40 -14.10
N LYS A 516 -2.02 -37.43 -14.98
CA LYS A 516 -1.38 -37.64 -16.30
C LYS A 516 -2.01 -38.73 -17.18
N LEU A 517 -3.33 -38.80 -17.21
CA LEU A 517 -4.09 -39.77 -18.01
C LEU A 517 -5.33 -39.13 -18.65
N THR A 518 -5.94 -39.82 -19.61
CA THR A 518 -7.22 -39.42 -20.19
C THR A 518 -8.34 -40.39 -19.78
N LEU A 519 -9.49 -39.83 -19.41
CA LEU A 519 -10.77 -40.53 -19.31
C LEU A 519 -11.60 -40.22 -20.56
N GLN A 520 -12.10 -41.23 -21.27
CA GLN A 520 -12.93 -40.97 -22.44
C GLN A 520 -14.07 -41.95 -22.67
N LYS A 521 -15.07 -41.48 -23.43
CA LYS A 521 -16.23 -42.29 -23.88
C LYS A 521 -16.96 -42.98 -22.73
N GLY A 522 -16.99 -42.34 -21.57
CA GLY A 522 -17.84 -42.77 -20.47
C GLY A 522 -19.31 -42.54 -20.82
N LYS A 523 -20.20 -43.47 -20.46
CA LYS A 523 -21.64 -43.34 -20.68
C LYS A 523 -22.43 -43.74 -19.44
N ASN A 524 -23.10 -42.78 -18.82
CA ASN A 524 -24.07 -43.05 -17.77
C ASN A 524 -25.50 -42.99 -18.32
N THR A 525 -26.22 -44.12 -18.24
CA THR A 525 -27.63 -44.23 -18.67
C THR A 525 -28.61 -44.30 -17.48
N ASP A 526 -28.12 -44.14 -16.25
CA ASP A 526 -28.96 -44.14 -15.06
C ASP A 526 -29.78 -42.84 -15.00
N SER A 527 -31.11 -42.96 -14.94
CA SER A 527 -32.02 -41.81 -14.86
C SER A 527 -31.99 -41.10 -13.50
N SER A 528 -31.34 -41.68 -12.50
CA SER A 528 -31.17 -41.12 -11.16
C SER A 528 -29.78 -40.53 -10.89
N ARG A 529 -28.77 -40.88 -11.71
CA ARG A 529 -27.36 -40.49 -11.52
C ARG A 529 -26.79 -39.80 -12.78
N GLY A 530 -25.96 -38.77 -12.59
CA GLY A 530 -25.27 -38.07 -13.68
C GLY A 530 -23.83 -38.55 -13.92
N GLY A 531 -23.04 -37.76 -14.65
CA GLY A 531 -21.57 -37.86 -14.62
C GLY A 531 -21.00 -38.93 -15.54
N GLY A 532 -21.10 -38.76 -16.85
CA GLY A 532 -20.74 -39.78 -17.85
C GLY A 532 -19.34 -40.37 -17.68
N ALA A 533 -18.37 -39.61 -17.15
CA ALA A 533 -17.09 -40.15 -16.69
C ALA A 533 -17.12 -40.47 -15.19
N ILE A 534 -17.54 -39.51 -14.37
CA ILE A 534 -17.39 -39.56 -12.91
C ILE A 534 -18.70 -39.15 -12.23
N TYR A 535 -19.20 -40.04 -11.37
CA TYR A 535 -20.29 -39.76 -10.45
C TYR A 535 -19.75 -39.73 -9.02
N CYS A 536 -19.97 -38.62 -8.31
CA CYS A 536 -19.43 -38.39 -6.97
C CYS A 536 -20.51 -37.99 -5.95
N ALA A 537 -20.80 -38.92 -5.02
CA ALA A 537 -21.78 -38.76 -3.96
C ALA A 537 -21.10 -38.94 -2.60
N GLY A 538 -20.51 -37.86 -2.08
CA GLY A 538 -19.81 -37.83 -0.79
C GLY A 538 -18.40 -38.44 -0.75
N GLY A 539 -17.81 -38.78 -1.90
CA GLY A 539 -16.39 -39.14 -2.02
C GLY A 539 -15.50 -37.93 -2.36
N GLU A 540 -14.19 -38.16 -2.40
CA GLU A 540 -13.19 -37.14 -2.73
C GLU A 540 -12.41 -37.50 -4.00
N LEU A 541 -12.31 -36.55 -4.94
CA LEU A 541 -11.49 -36.68 -6.13
C LEU A 541 -10.53 -35.51 -6.24
N THR A 542 -9.26 -35.82 -6.46
CA THR A 542 -8.26 -34.84 -6.91
C THR A 542 -7.69 -35.26 -8.25
N THR A 543 -7.60 -34.34 -9.19
CA THR A 543 -6.99 -34.59 -10.49
C THR A 543 -5.85 -33.62 -10.75
N ASP A 544 -4.79 -34.09 -11.39
CA ASP A 544 -3.65 -33.27 -11.79
C ASP A 544 -3.23 -33.63 -13.23
N ASP A 545 -3.28 -32.64 -14.13
CA ASP A 545 -2.86 -32.79 -15.52
C ASP A 545 -3.59 -33.93 -16.28
N ILE A 546 -4.92 -33.98 -16.17
CA ILE A 546 -5.75 -35.00 -16.85
C ILE A 546 -6.62 -34.42 -17.97
N ILE A 547 -7.18 -35.30 -18.80
CA ILE A 547 -8.23 -34.94 -19.77
C ILE A 547 -9.46 -35.82 -19.52
N ILE A 548 -10.64 -35.23 -19.49
CA ILE A 548 -11.92 -35.93 -19.53
C ILE A 548 -12.61 -35.53 -20.84
N LYS A 549 -12.93 -36.50 -21.71
CA LYS A 549 -13.53 -36.16 -23.01
C LYS A 549 -14.53 -37.15 -23.57
N ASP A 550 -15.40 -36.65 -24.44
CA ASP A 550 -16.35 -37.46 -25.21
C ASP A 550 -17.25 -38.34 -24.33
N CYS A 551 -17.57 -37.89 -23.12
CA CYS A 551 -18.40 -38.62 -22.15
C CYS A 551 -19.87 -38.18 -22.23
N THR A 552 -20.80 -39.08 -21.93
CA THR A 552 -22.24 -38.83 -22.07
C THR A 552 -23.03 -39.24 -20.83
N ALA A 553 -24.01 -38.42 -20.46
CA ALA A 553 -24.97 -38.74 -19.40
C ALA A 553 -26.40 -38.49 -19.88
N THR A 554 -27.32 -39.43 -19.60
CA THR A 554 -28.75 -39.27 -19.94
C THR A 554 -29.49 -38.29 -19.03
N LYS A 555 -28.82 -37.76 -18.00
CA LYS A 555 -29.34 -36.73 -17.11
C LYS A 555 -28.38 -35.54 -17.07
N ASN A 556 -27.72 -35.33 -15.94
CA ASN A 556 -26.88 -34.17 -15.67
C ASN A 556 -25.39 -34.53 -15.68
N GLY A 557 -24.50 -33.58 -15.90
CA GLY A 557 -23.06 -33.79 -15.78
C GLY A 557 -22.53 -34.70 -16.88
N GLY A 558 -22.32 -34.21 -18.10
CA GLY A 558 -21.88 -35.07 -19.21
C GLY A 558 -20.50 -35.70 -18.92
N GLY A 559 -19.61 -34.93 -18.29
CA GLY A 559 -18.34 -35.43 -17.75
C GLY A 559 -18.47 -35.82 -16.28
N ILE A 560 -18.78 -34.85 -15.42
CA ILE A 560 -18.76 -35.00 -13.96
C ILE A 560 -20.10 -34.62 -13.35
N TYR A 561 -20.54 -35.40 -12.35
CA TYR A 561 -21.65 -35.05 -11.47
C TYR A 561 -21.21 -35.16 -10.01
N VAL A 562 -21.33 -34.08 -9.25
CA VAL A 562 -20.95 -34.02 -7.82
C VAL A 562 -22.11 -33.51 -6.98
N HIS A 563 -22.37 -34.16 -5.85
CA HIS A 563 -23.41 -33.76 -4.88
C HIS A 563 -23.19 -34.43 -3.51
N ASN A 564 -24.06 -34.15 -2.53
CA ASN A 564 -24.11 -34.82 -1.23
C ASN A 564 -22.74 -34.84 -0.50
N HIS A 565 -22.11 -33.69 -0.34
CA HIS A 565 -20.77 -33.53 0.27
C HIS A 565 -19.64 -34.18 -0.54
N GLY A 566 -19.89 -34.54 -1.80
CA GLY A 566 -18.82 -34.91 -2.72
C GLY A 566 -17.91 -33.71 -2.96
N ASN A 567 -16.60 -33.95 -2.96
CA ASN A 567 -15.60 -32.89 -3.06
C ASN A 567 -14.63 -33.20 -4.21
N ILE A 568 -14.63 -32.37 -5.24
CA ILE A 568 -13.79 -32.54 -6.42
C ILE A 568 -12.85 -31.34 -6.55
N ILE A 569 -11.56 -31.62 -6.75
CA ILE A 569 -10.52 -30.62 -6.99
C ILE A 569 -9.83 -30.92 -8.32
N LEU A 570 -9.96 -30.01 -9.28
CA LEU A 570 -9.26 -30.05 -10.55
C LEU A 570 -8.04 -29.13 -10.54
N ILE A 571 -6.89 -29.67 -10.97
CA ILE A 571 -5.64 -28.96 -11.20
C ILE A 571 -5.23 -29.25 -12.64
N ASP A 572 -5.12 -28.19 -13.45
CA ASP A 572 -4.69 -28.26 -14.85
C ASP A 572 -5.41 -29.33 -15.71
N THR A 573 -6.70 -29.51 -15.43
CA THR A 573 -7.56 -30.51 -16.11
C THR A 573 -8.34 -29.92 -17.27
N GLU A 574 -8.41 -30.66 -18.38
CA GLU A 574 -9.28 -30.33 -19.52
C GLU A 574 -10.55 -31.20 -19.53
N ILE A 575 -11.73 -30.60 -19.59
CA ILE A 575 -13.01 -31.30 -19.81
C ILE A 575 -13.61 -30.85 -21.14
N LYS A 576 -13.76 -31.76 -22.10
CA LYS A 576 -14.23 -31.39 -23.46
C LYS A 576 -15.06 -32.42 -24.19
N GLY A 577 -15.98 -31.96 -25.05
CA GLY A 577 -16.78 -32.87 -25.88
C GLY A 577 -17.76 -33.74 -25.09
N CYS A 578 -18.02 -33.40 -23.83
CA CYS A 578 -18.96 -34.14 -22.99
C CYS A 578 -20.40 -33.65 -23.22
N THR A 579 -21.37 -34.55 -23.07
CA THR A 579 -22.79 -34.26 -23.33
C THR A 579 -23.69 -34.74 -22.21
N ALA A 580 -24.49 -33.83 -21.65
CA ALA A 580 -25.60 -34.13 -20.76
C ALA A 580 -26.93 -33.93 -21.50
N ALA A 581 -27.92 -34.81 -21.28
CA ALA A 581 -29.25 -34.63 -21.88
C ALA A 581 -30.08 -33.53 -21.19
N ALA A 582 -29.80 -33.26 -19.91
CA ALA A 582 -30.39 -32.17 -19.14
C ALA A 582 -29.35 -31.06 -18.92
N ASP A 583 -28.66 -31.02 -17.77
CA ASP A 583 -27.85 -29.84 -17.40
C ASP A 583 -26.39 -30.18 -17.08
N GLY A 584 -25.50 -29.20 -17.19
CA GLY A 584 -24.09 -29.37 -16.87
C GLY A 584 -23.36 -30.25 -17.89
N GLY A 585 -23.20 -29.77 -19.13
CA GLY A 585 -22.60 -30.57 -20.21
C GLY A 585 -21.20 -31.09 -19.86
N GLY A 586 -20.36 -30.22 -19.29
CA GLY A 586 -19.10 -30.62 -18.67
C GLY A 586 -19.32 -31.15 -17.25
N VAL A 587 -19.83 -30.27 -16.37
CA VAL A 587 -19.94 -30.52 -14.93
C VAL A 587 -21.30 -30.10 -14.39
N TYR A 588 -21.89 -30.93 -13.54
CA TYR A 588 -23.04 -30.56 -12.71
C TYR A 588 -22.65 -30.59 -11.23
N VAL A 589 -22.86 -29.46 -10.55
CA VAL A 589 -22.62 -29.28 -9.11
C VAL A 589 -23.98 -29.22 -8.42
N GLY A 590 -24.38 -30.33 -7.82
CA GLY A 590 -25.61 -30.46 -7.06
C GLY A 590 -25.48 -30.01 -5.61
N GLU A 591 -26.61 -30.02 -4.91
CA GLU A 591 -26.73 -29.63 -3.49
C GLU A 591 -25.66 -30.28 -2.59
N ASN A 592 -25.08 -29.45 -1.71
CA ASN A 592 -23.96 -29.80 -0.82
C ASN A 592 -22.71 -30.36 -1.54
N GLY A 593 -22.65 -30.37 -2.87
CA GLY A 593 -21.48 -30.78 -3.63
C GLY A 593 -20.50 -29.63 -3.77
N THR A 594 -19.20 -29.93 -3.73
CA THR A 594 -18.15 -28.93 -3.94
C THR A 594 -17.32 -29.30 -5.17
N PHE A 595 -17.20 -28.35 -6.08
CA PHE A 595 -16.35 -28.43 -7.26
C PHE A 595 -15.36 -27.27 -7.26
N LYS A 596 -14.06 -27.58 -7.19
CA LYS A 596 -12.97 -26.60 -7.20
C LYS A 596 -12.15 -26.75 -8.47
N MET A 597 -11.93 -25.63 -9.15
CA MET A 597 -11.09 -25.56 -10.34
C MET A 597 -9.96 -24.56 -10.11
N HIS A 598 -8.72 -25.06 -10.02
CA HIS A 598 -7.51 -24.26 -9.76
C HIS A 598 -6.60 -24.14 -10.99
N GLY A 599 -7.13 -24.40 -12.18
CA GLY A 599 -6.40 -24.47 -13.44
C GLY A 599 -7.17 -25.28 -14.47
N GLY A 600 -6.70 -25.29 -15.72
CA GLY A 600 -7.30 -26.08 -16.80
C GLY A 600 -8.45 -25.41 -17.54
N THR A 601 -9.20 -26.19 -18.34
CA THR A 601 -10.25 -25.65 -19.23
C THR A 601 -11.45 -26.59 -19.37
N ILE A 602 -12.67 -26.04 -19.27
CA ILE A 602 -13.93 -26.76 -19.57
C ILE A 602 -14.53 -26.15 -20.84
N LYS A 603 -14.55 -26.87 -21.96
CA LYS A 603 -14.94 -26.32 -23.27
C LYS A 603 -15.61 -27.33 -24.20
N ASN A 604 -16.34 -26.85 -25.20
CA ASN A 604 -16.95 -27.67 -26.25
C ASN A 604 -17.84 -28.81 -25.73
N ASN A 605 -18.48 -28.61 -24.57
CA ASN A 605 -19.47 -29.54 -24.00
C ASN A 605 -20.90 -29.10 -24.36
N THR A 606 -21.87 -30.01 -24.22
CA THR A 606 -23.26 -29.81 -24.65
C THR A 606 -24.26 -30.20 -23.56
N SER A 607 -25.25 -29.35 -23.31
CA SER A 607 -26.42 -29.58 -22.44
C SER A 607 -27.51 -28.54 -22.76
N ILE A 608 -28.65 -28.61 -22.06
CA ILE A 608 -29.71 -27.59 -22.10
C ILE A 608 -29.24 -26.33 -21.38
N LEU A 609 -28.90 -26.44 -20.09
CA LEU A 609 -28.36 -25.34 -19.28
C LEU A 609 -26.95 -25.67 -18.80
N GLY A 610 -26.12 -24.64 -18.63
CA GLY A 610 -24.76 -24.75 -18.10
C GLY A 610 -23.90 -25.70 -18.94
N LYS A 611 -23.67 -25.37 -20.21
CA LYS A 611 -22.93 -26.25 -21.12
C LYS A 611 -21.55 -26.58 -20.57
N GLY A 612 -20.87 -25.59 -20.00
CA GLY A 612 -19.66 -25.82 -19.23
C GLY A 612 -19.97 -26.40 -17.85
N VAL A 613 -20.57 -25.58 -17.00
CA VAL A 613 -20.88 -25.92 -15.60
C VAL A 613 -22.31 -25.52 -15.25
N TYR A 614 -23.02 -26.37 -14.53
CA TYR A 614 -24.29 -26.03 -13.88
C TYR A 614 -24.10 -26.05 -12.36
N VAL A 615 -24.52 -24.99 -11.67
CA VAL A 615 -24.47 -24.88 -10.21
C VAL A 615 -25.88 -24.81 -9.68
N GLN A 616 -26.29 -25.83 -8.92
CA GLN A 616 -27.65 -25.97 -8.42
C GLN A 616 -27.92 -25.11 -7.18
N GLY A 617 -29.06 -24.43 -7.16
CA GLY A 617 -29.58 -23.71 -6.00
C GLY A 617 -30.24 -24.67 -4.99
N SER A 618 -30.17 -24.32 -3.71
CA SER A 618 -30.74 -25.11 -2.61
C SER A 618 -32.26 -25.14 -2.64
N THR A 619 -32.83 -26.34 -2.55
CA THR A 619 -34.29 -26.55 -2.47
C THR A 619 -34.88 -26.36 -1.07
N GLY A 620 -34.07 -26.01 -0.06
CA GLY A 620 -34.55 -25.72 1.29
C GLY A 620 -33.53 -25.12 2.26
N TYR A 621 -34.02 -24.54 3.36
CA TYR A 621 -33.27 -23.69 4.32
C TYR A 621 -32.09 -24.36 5.06
N LEU A 622 -32.01 -25.69 5.08
CA LEU A 622 -30.93 -26.46 5.75
C LEU A 622 -29.96 -27.13 4.77
N ILE A 623 -30.14 -26.90 3.47
CA ILE A 623 -29.33 -27.46 2.40
C ILE A 623 -28.55 -26.31 1.78
N SER A 624 -27.25 -26.48 1.55
CA SER A 624 -26.47 -25.48 0.82
C SER A 624 -26.62 -25.69 -0.69
N ASP A 625 -26.51 -24.59 -1.44
CA ASP A 625 -26.30 -24.63 -2.88
C ASP A 625 -25.11 -25.54 -3.23
N GLY A 626 -25.03 -25.93 -4.50
CA GLY A 626 -23.79 -26.44 -5.06
C GLY A 626 -22.70 -25.37 -4.96
N GLU A 627 -21.49 -25.77 -4.58
CA GLU A 627 -20.37 -24.85 -4.45
C GLU A 627 -19.41 -24.98 -5.63
N PHE A 628 -19.38 -23.98 -6.49
CA PHE A 628 -18.35 -23.85 -7.52
C PHE A 628 -17.30 -22.82 -7.10
N ILE A 629 -16.05 -23.27 -6.97
CA ILE A 629 -14.91 -22.45 -6.57
C ILE A 629 -13.90 -22.38 -7.72
N MET A 630 -13.50 -21.16 -8.08
CA MET A 630 -12.51 -20.90 -9.13
C MET A 630 -11.26 -20.20 -8.58
N GLY A 631 -10.10 -20.58 -9.11
CA GLY A 631 -8.82 -19.93 -8.82
C GLY A 631 -7.74 -20.25 -9.87
N GLY A 632 -6.63 -19.53 -9.82
CA GLY A 632 -5.48 -19.72 -10.72
C GLY A 632 -5.83 -19.52 -12.19
N GLU A 633 -5.38 -20.46 -13.03
CA GLU A 633 -5.58 -20.43 -14.50
C GLU A 633 -6.91 -21.04 -14.95
N ALA A 634 -7.88 -21.23 -14.04
CA ALA A 634 -9.18 -21.84 -14.36
C ALA A 634 -9.94 -21.08 -15.45
N CYS A 635 -10.47 -21.82 -16.43
CA CYS A 635 -11.23 -21.25 -17.55
C CYS A 635 -12.42 -22.13 -17.94
N VAL A 636 -13.61 -21.55 -18.01
CA VAL A 636 -14.82 -22.17 -18.58
C VAL A 636 -15.11 -21.46 -19.89
N GLY A 637 -15.16 -22.25 -20.97
CA GLY A 637 -15.37 -21.80 -22.33
C GLY A 637 -14.11 -21.61 -23.17
N GLU A 638 -14.32 -21.48 -24.47
CA GLU A 638 -13.30 -21.09 -25.44
C GLU A 638 -13.49 -19.62 -25.82
N TRP A 639 -12.46 -18.80 -25.62
CA TRP A 639 -12.57 -17.34 -25.72
C TRP A 639 -11.81 -16.79 -26.92
N GLY A 640 -12.48 -15.96 -27.72
CA GLY A 640 -11.90 -15.21 -28.84
C GLY A 640 -12.29 -13.74 -28.74
N ASN A 641 -11.32 -12.82 -28.78
CA ASN A 641 -11.53 -11.37 -28.64
C ASN A 641 -12.48 -10.97 -27.48
N GLY A 642 -12.38 -11.67 -26.34
CA GLY A 642 -13.22 -11.40 -25.17
C GLY A 642 -14.66 -11.93 -25.26
N THR A 643 -15.00 -12.70 -26.29
CA THR A 643 -16.31 -13.31 -26.48
C THR A 643 -16.23 -14.84 -26.42
N LEU A 644 -17.23 -15.45 -25.80
CA LEU A 644 -17.37 -16.90 -25.67
C LEU A 644 -17.77 -17.53 -27.02
N GLN A 645 -16.95 -18.45 -27.53
CA GLN A 645 -17.09 -19.02 -28.88
C GLN A 645 -17.88 -20.33 -28.91
N ASP A 646 -17.66 -21.19 -27.91
CA ASP A 646 -18.23 -22.54 -27.85
C ASP A 646 -19.54 -22.60 -27.03
N GLY A 647 -19.98 -21.45 -26.51
CA GLY A 647 -21.18 -21.32 -25.68
C GLY A 647 -21.11 -22.08 -24.36
N ASN A 648 -19.92 -22.53 -23.92
CA ASN A 648 -19.75 -23.22 -22.64
C ASN A 648 -19.74 -22.19 -21.50
N ASP A 649 -20.91 -21.98 -20.93
CA ASP A 649 -21.19 -21.06 -19.84
C ASP A 649 -21.23 -21.76 -18.47
N VAL A 650 -21.34 -20.94 -17.43
CA VAL A 650 -21.65 -21.34 -16.06
C VAL A 650 -23.07 -20.90 -15.75
N TYR A 651 -23.98 -21.86 -15.62
CA TYR A 651 -25.36 -21.58 -15.25
C TYR A 651 -25.52 -21.55 -13.72
N LEU A 652 -26.16 -20.51 -13.20
CA LEU A 652 -26.44 -20.32 -11.79
C LEU A 652 -27.95 -20.40 -11.56
N ASP A 653 -28.37 -21.48 -10.92
CA ASP A 653 -29.75 -21.79 -10.54
C ASP A 653 -30.21 -20.97 -9.32
N GLU A 654 -31.50 -20.73 -9.21
CA GLU A 654 -32.11 -20.00 -8.09
C GLU A 654 -32.43 -20.95 -6.93
N GLY A 655 -31.83 -20.67 -5.76
CA GLY A 655 -32.06 -21.43 -4.54
C GLY A 655 -33.23 -20.89 -3.70
N SER A 656 -33.15 -21.08 -2.39
CA SER A 656 -34.15 -20.61 -1.40
C SER A 656 -34.11 -19.09 -1.16
N GLY A 657 -34.23 -18.29 -2.23
CA GLY A 657 -34.37 -16.83 -2.20
C GLY A 657 -33.20 -16.02 -2.76
N SER A 658 -32.21 -16.66 -3.40
CA SER A 658 -31.12 -15.99 -4.13
C SER A 658 -30.49 -16.94 -5.15
N LEU A 659 -29.77 -16.39 -6.12
CA LEU A 659 -28.95 -17.18 -7.05
C LEU A 659 -27.82 -17.91 -6.32
N ALA A 660 -27.50 -19.11 -6.80
CA ALA A 660 -26.20 -19.71 -6.58
C ALA A 660 -25.09 -18.79 -7.11
N HIS A 661 -23.86 -18.97 -6.64
CA HIS A 661 -22.76 -18.06 -6.95
C HIS A 661 -21.44 -18.78 -7.16
N ILE A 662 -20.58 -18.19 -8.00
CA ILE A 662 -19.19 -18.62 -8.15
C ILE A 662 -18.37 -18.00 -7.02
N LYS A 663 -17.60 -18.84 -6.32
CA LYS A 663 -16.69 -18.42 -5.24
C LYS A 663 -15.26 -18.28 -5.76
N ILE A 664 -14.60 -17.18 -5.47
CA ILE A 664 -13.22 -16.89 -5.89
C ILE A 664 -12.25 -17.24 -4.76
N ASP A 665 -11.31 -18.15 -5.02
CA ASP A 665 -10.27 -18.50 -4.05
C ASP A 665 -9.15 -17.44 -4.03
N LYS A 666 -9.12 -16.60 -2.99
CA LYS A 666 -8.07 -15.59 -2.82
C LYS A 666 -6.67 -16.20 -2.64
N GLY A 667 -6.58 -17.43 -2.10
CA GLY A 667 -5.31 -18.14 -1.97
C GLY A 667 -4.73 -18.58 -3.32
N LYS A 668 -5.56 -18.57 -4.38
CA LYS A 668 -5.20 -18.87 -5.76
C LYS A 668 -5.89 -17.86 -6.69
N PRO A 669 -5.44 -16.60 -6.75
CA PRO A 669 -6.13 -15.55 -7.50
C PRO A 669 -6.29 -15.93 -8.97
N ILE A 670 -7.43 -15.57 -9.57
CA ILE A 670 -7.72 -15.83 -10.98
C ILE A 670 -6.82 -14.94 -11.84
N THR A 671 -6.07 -15.56 -12.74
CA THR A 671 -5.09 -14.88 -13.61
C THR A 671 -5.59 -14.72 -15.05
N LYS A 672 -6.53 -15.56 -15.50
CA LYS A 672 -7.14 -15.48 -16.84
C LYS A 672 -7.84 -14.15 -17.07
N SER A 673 -7.66 -13.56 -18.26
CA SER A 673 -8.33 -12.31 -18.66
C SER A 673 -9.85 -12.49 -18.83
N LYS A 674 -10.28 -13.67 -19.27
CA LYS A 674 -11.66 -14.13 -19.22
C LYS A 674 -11.71 -15.54 -18.64
N ALA A 675 -12.39 -15.69 -17.51
CA ALA A 675 -12.46 -16.91 -16.72
C ALA A 675 -13.75 -17.69 -16.99
N ALA A 676 -14.91 -17.03 -17.05
CA ALA A 676 -16.19 -17.67 -17.33
C ALA A 676 -17.26 -16.67 -17.82
N CYS A 677 -18.25 -17.18 -18.55
CA CYS A 677 -19.49 -16.46 -18.84
C CYS A 677 -20.58 -17.02 -17.93
N ILE A 678 -21.27 -16.14 -17.20
CA ILE A 678 -22.32 -16.49 -16.25
C ILE A 678 -23.68 -16.37 -16.93
N THR A 679 -24.50 -17.41 -16.80
CA THR A 679 -25.91 -17.39 -17.14
C THR A 679 -26.73 -17.53 -15.86
N PRO A 680 -27.22 -16.43 -15.29
CA PRO A 680 -28.13 -16.51 -14.15
C PRO A 680 -29.50 -17.01 -14.61
N GLU A 681 -30.18 -17.78 -13.76
CA GLU A 681 -31.57 -18.18 -13.98
C GLU A 681 -32.50 -16.96 -14.01
N SER A 682 -32.33 -16.05 -13.06
CA SER A 682 -33.08 -14.81 -12.95
C SER A 682 -32.20 -13.57 -13.09
N TYR A 683 -32.62 -12.66 -13.96
CA TYR A 683 -31.91 -11.41 -14.26
C TYR A 683 -32.48 -10.26 -13.43
N SER A 684 -31.83 -9.93 -12.31
CA SER A 684 -32.23 -8.82 -11.45
C SER A 684 -31.02 -8.02 -10.97
N ALA A 685 -31.15 -6.69 -10.97
CA ALA A 685 -30.06 -5.81 -10.56
C ALA A 685 -29.86 -5.88 -9.05
N GLY A 686 -28.61 -6.09 -8.62
CA GLY A 686 -28.24 -6.29 -7.21
C GLY A 686 -28.14 -7.76 -6.78
N GLU A 687 -28.57 -8.72 -7.61
CA GLU A 687 -28.36 -10.14 -7.35
C GLU A 687 -26.89 -10.50 -7.35
N THR A 688 -26.44 -11.26 -6.35
CA THR A 688 -25.03 -11.62 -6.19
C THR A 688 -24.74 -12.91 -6.96
N VAL A 689 -23.83 -12.84 -7.92
CA VAL A 689 -23.40 -13.98 -8.75
C VAL A 689 -21.94 -14.37 -8.55
N LEU A 690 -21.16 -13.47 -7.95
CA LEU A 690 -19.76 -13.68 -7.57
C LEU A 690 -19.54 -13.32 -6.11
N MET A 691 -18.70 -14.09 -5.42
CA MET A 691 -18.20 -13.73 -4.10
C MET A 691 -16.81 -14.31 -3.84
N MET A 692 -16.11 -13.79 -2.83
CA MET A 692 -14.87 -14.38 -2.35
C MET A 692 -15.13 -15.64 -1.52
N LEU A 693 -14.25 -16.63 -1.63
CA LEU A 693 -14.22 -17.77 -0.72
C LEU A 693 -14.08 -17.25 0.73
N GLY A 694 -15.05 -17.59 1.59
CA GLY A 694 -15.18 -17.03 2.94
C GLY A 694 -16.25 -15.95 3.10
N GLY A 695 -16.93 -15.54 2.03
CA GLY A 695 -18.19 -14.80 2.09
C GLY A 695 -18.12 -13.29 1.82
N SER A 696 -16.94 -12.72 1.52
CA SER A 696 -16.82 -11.29 1.16
C SER A 696 -17.37 -11.02 -0.24
N THR A 697 -18.12 -9.94 -0.41
CA THR A 697 -18.63 -9.50 -1.72
C THR A 697 -17.66 -8.60 -2.48
N ASP A 698 -16.57 -8.13 -1.86
CA ASP A 698 -15.55 -7.32 -2.53
C ASP A 698 -14.74 -8.16 -3.54
N VAL A 699 -15.18 -8.14 -4.80
CA VAL A 699 -14.61 -8.89 -5.93
C VAL A 699 -14.10 -7.97 -7.04
N GLY A 700 -13.99 -6.65 -6.81
CA GLY A 700 -13.66 -5.66 -7.85
C GLY A 700 -12.33 -5.87 -8.58
N ALA A 701 -11.41 -6.65 -8.01
CA ALA A 701 -10.18 -7.06 -8.69
C ALA A 701 -10.37 -8.17 -9.75
N TYR A 702 -11.53 -8.83 -9.77
CA TYR A 702 -11.80 -10.04 -10.55
C TYR A 702 -13.08 -9.97 -11.41
N ASN A 703 -13.98 -9.01 -11.15
CA ASN A 703 -15.27 -8.93 -11.84
C ASN A 703 -15.14 -8.82 -13.37
N ASP A 704 -14.12 -8.12 -13.86
CA ASP A 704 -13.78 -7.95 -15.27
C ASP A 704 -13.42 -9.27 -15.98
N ARG A 705 -13.11 -10.33 -15.22
CA ARG A 705 -12.80 -11.67 -15.74
C ARG A 705 -14.03 -12.47 -16.08
N PHE A 706 -15.21 -12.00 -15.69
CA PHE A 706 -16.47 -12.66 -15.96
C PHE A 706 -17.31 -11.83 -16.93
N THR A 707 -18.11 -12.51 -17.75
CA THR A 707 -19.17 -11.87 -18.55
C THR A 707 -20.51 -12.44 -18.14
N VAL A 708 -21.61 -11.77 -18.50
CA VAL A 708 -22.97 -12.29 -18.29
C VAL A 708 -23.59 -12.55 -19.65
N THR A 709 -24.29 -13.67 -19.81
CA THR A 709 -25.07 -13.90 -21.03
C THR A 709 -26.15 -12.81 -21.18
N PRO A 710 -26.43 -12.35 -22.40
CA PRO A 710 -27.51 -11.39 -22.60
C PRO A 710 -28.88 -11.99 -22.26
N GLU A 711 -29.73 -11.21 -21.61
CA GLU A 711 -31.12 -11.58 -21.34
C GLU A 711 -31.94 -11.37 -22.63
N ASP A 712 -32.45 -12.45 -23.22
CA ASP A 712 -33.38 -12.39 -24.35
C ASP A 712 -34.83 -12.49 -23.84
N SER A 713 -35.53 -11.35 -23.87
CA SER A 713 -36.94 -11.26 -23.46
C SER A 713 -37.93 -11.79 -24.51
N GLY A 714 -37.46 -12.38 -25.62
CA GLY A 714 -38.29 -12.86 -26.72
C GLY A 714 -38.96 -11.76 -27.55
N SER A 715 -38.67 -10.49 -27.25
CA SER A 715 -39.21 -9.30 -27.93
C SER A 715 -38.32 -8.77 -29.06
N GLY A 716 -37.20 -9.44 -29.35
CA GLY A 716 -36.15 -8.94 -30.25
C GLY A 716 -35.23 -7.89 -29.62
N ASN A 717 -35.46 -7.53 -28.34
CA ASN A 717 -34.56 -6.70 -27.54
C ASN A 717 -33.81 -7.56 -26.51
N THR A 718 -32.53 -7.81 -26.77
CA THR A 718 -31.60 -8.39 -25.81
C THR A 718 -31.05 -7.32 -24.87
N GLN A 719 -31.09 -7.57 -23.56
CA GLN A 719 -30.50 -6.73 -22.54
C GLN A 719 -29.12 -7.27 -22.16
N THR A 720 -28.13 -6.38 -22.04
CA THR A 720 -26.76 -6.76 -21.67
C THR A 720 -26.52 -6.47 -20.20
N TRP A 721 -25.91 -7.44 -19.52
CA TRP A 721 -25.63 -7.41 -18.10
C TRP A 721 -24.13 -7.46 -17.83
N SER A 722 -23.72 -6.90 -16.70
CA SER A 722 -22.34 -6.86 -16.19
C SER A 722 -22.33 -7.11 -14.69
N ILE A 723 -21.15 -7.35 -14.13
CA ILE A 723 -20.97 -7.61 -12.70
C ILE A 723 -20.21 -6.43 -12.10
N ASP A 724 -20.69 -5.86 -11.00
CA ASP A 724 -20.03 -4.75 -10.32
C ASP A 724 -18.94 -5.22 -9.33
N ASP A 725 -18.31 -4.28 -8.63
CA ASP A 725 -17.21 -4.57 -7.71
C ASP A 725 -17.67 -5.36 -6.46
N ASN A 726 -18.97 -5.41 -6.21
CA ASN A 726 -19.58 -6.21 -5.13
C ASN A 726 -20.06 -7.58 -5.61
N GLY A 727 -19.75 -7.96 -6.85
CA GLY A 727 -20.14 -9.25 -7.41
C GLY A 727 -21.62 -9.32 -7.82
N GLN A 728 -22.27 -8.16 -7.97
CA GLN A 728 -23.70 -8.06 -8.24
C GLN A 728 -24.01 -7.77 -9.71
N LEU A 729 -25.13 -8.32 -10.21
CA LEU A 729 -25.64 -8.07 -11.55
C LEU A 729 -26.05 -6.60 -11.72
N THR A 730 -25.67 -6.03 -12.86
CA THR A 730 -25.98 -4.65 -13.29
C THR A 730 -26.30 -4.61 -14.79
N ARG A 731 -27.12 -3.65 -15.26
CA ARG A 731 -27.49 -3.52 -16.69
C ARG A 731 -27.39 -2.10 -17.22
N TYR A 732 -27.19 -1.97 -18.53
CA TYR A 732 -27.29 -0.70 -19.27
C TYR A 732 -28.66 -0.53 -19.93
N THR A 733 -29.27 0.64 -19.79
CA THR A 733 -30.49 1.04 -20.50
C THR A 733 -30.13 1.52 -21.91
N LYS A 734 -30.65 0.87 -22.95
CA LYS A 734 -30.47 1.29 -24.35
C LYS A 734 -31.30 2.54 -24.64
N VAL A 735 -30.65 3.60 -25.10
CA VAL A 735 -31.30 4.88 -25.44
C VAL A 735 -30.81 5.31 -26.81
N ARG A 736 -31.72 5.53 -27.77
CA ARG A 736 -31.31 6.04 -29.08
C ARG A 736 -30.75 7.46 -28.96
N TYR A 737 -29.73 7.78 -29.76
CA TYR A 737 -29.05 9.07 -29.71
C TYR A 737 -29.99 10.28 -29.88
N ASP A 738 -31.00 10.15 -30.74
CA ASP A 738 -32.05 11.17 -30.96
C ASP A 738 -32.96 11.37 -29.74
N GLN A 739 -33.09 10.37 -28.87
CA GLN A 739 -33.90 10.39 -27.64
C GLN A 739 -33.08 10.65 -26.37
N LEU A 740 -31.76 10.76 -26.46
CA LEU A 740 -30.86 10.85 -25.30
C LEU A 740 -31.20 12.02 -24.37
N GLU A 741 -31.41 13.22 -24.91
CA GLU A 741 -31.77 14.40 -24.11
C GLU A 741 -33.12 14.24 -23.40
N ALA A 742 -34.12 13.70 -24.10
CA ALA A 742 -35.44 13.42 -23.54
C ALA A 742 -35.35 12.41 -22.39
N PHE A 743 -34.59 11.33 -22.56
CA PHE A 743 -34.36 10.35 -21.50
C PHE A 743 -33.68 10.98 -20.27
N LEU A 744 -32.59 11.72 -20.47
CA LEU A 744 -31.80 12.33 -19.40
C LEU A 744 -32.58 13.37 -18.59
N THR A 745 -33.55 14.04 -19.21
CA THR A 745 -34.41 15.03 -18.56
C THR A 745 -35.69 14.41 -17.97
N SER A 746 -36.04 13.19 -18.35
CA SER A 746 -37.22 12.49 -17.84
C SER A 746 -37.04 11.96 -16.39
N PRO A 747 -38.15 11.61 -15.70
CA PRO A 747 -38.11 10.89 -14.43
C PRO A 747 -37.58 9.44 -14.52
N GLN A 748 -37.45 8.86 -15.72
CA GLN A 748 -36.92 7.51 -15.89
C GLN A 748 -35.42 7.43 -15.56
N ALA A 749 -34.68 8.53 -15.79
CA ALA A 749 -33.29 8.64 -15.37
C ALA A 749 -33.25 8.96 -13.87
N SER A 750 -32.70 8.02 -13.08
CA SER A 750 -32.56 8.10 -11.63
C SER A 750 -31.79 9.34 -11.18
N SER A 751 -32.25 9.96 -10.10
CA SER A 751 -31.58 11.09 -9.44
C SER A 751 -30.53 10.66 -8.42
N THR A 752 -30.56 9.39 -7.98
CA THR A 752 -29.70 8.88 -6.89
C THR A 752 -28.72 7.79 -7.37
N ALA A 753 -29.21 6.86 -8.19
CA ALA A 753 -28.40 5.78 -8.75
C ALA A 753 -27.60 6.23 -9.98
N ILE A 754 -26.57 5.45 -10.34
CA ILE A 754 -25.82 5.66 -11.58
C ILE A 754 -26.72 5.23 -12.75
N ASN A 755 -26.99 6.15 -13.68
CA ASN A 755 -27.69 5.85 -14.91
C ASN A 755 -26.70 5.23 -15.90
N ARG A 756 -26.75 3.90 -16.03
CA ARG A 756 -25.98 3.14 -17.02
C ARG A 756 -26.73 3.20 -18.35
N ILE A 757 -26.21 3.94 -19.33
CA ILE A 757 -26.87 4.19 -20.62
C ILE A 757 -26.01 3.69 -21.77
N GLU A 758 -26.55 2.80 -22.58
CA GLU A 758 -25.99 2.45 -23.89
C GLU A 758 -26.64 3.33 -24.95
N ILE A 759 -25.85 4.22 -25.55
CA ILE A 759 -26.31 5.07 -26.64
C ILE A 759 -26.37 4.22 -27.91
N THR A 760 -27.53 4.19 -28.55
CA THR A 760 -27.79 3.41 -29.77
C THR A 760 -28.19 4.32 -30.93
N GLY A 761 -28.22 3.79 -32.15
CA GLY A 761 -28.45 4.57 -33.36
C GLY A 761 -27.23 5.35 -33.81
N GLU A 762 -27.35 6.02 -34.96
CA GLU A 762 -26.25 6.76 -35.57
C GLU A 762 -25.97 8.06 -34.80
N ILE A 763 -24.71 8.24 -34.38
CA ILE A 763 -24.20 9.51 -33.87
C ILE A 763 -23.42 10.15 -35.02
N PRO A 764 -23.87 11.30 -35.58
CA PRO A 764 -23.14 11.98 -36.64
C PRO A 764 -21.69 12.27 -36.24
N GLN A 765 -20.74 12.06 -37.16
CA GLN A 765 -19.30 12.18 -36.90
C GLN A 765 -18.91 13.53 -36.29
N ASN A 766 -19.50 14.62 -36.81
CA ASN A 766 -19.28 15.99 -36.34
C ASN A 766 -19.86 16.28 -34.94
N HIS A 767 -20.61 15.35 -34.34
CA HIS A 767 -21.16 15.53 -32.99
C HIS A 767 -20.17 15.12 -31.89
N PHE A 768 -19.12 14.37 -32.23
CA PHE A 768 -18.03 13.99 -31.32
C PHE A 768 -16.99 15.10 -31.14
N ASP A 769 -16.74 15.90 -32.18
CA ASP A 769 -15.72 16.94 -32.17
C ASP A 769 -16.31 18.31 -31.72
N GLY A 770 -15.72 18.88 -30.68
CA GLY A 770 -16.04 20.20 -30.12
C GLY A 770 -15.03 21.29 -30.47
N SER A 771 -14.07 21.04 -31.36
CA SER A 771 -13.00 21.99 -31.75
C SER A 771 -13.54 23.36 -32.23
N SER A 772 -14.68 23.40 -32.92
CA SER A 772 -15.26 24.62 -33.49
C SER A 772 -16.13 25.46 -32.52
N SER A 773 -16.56 24.88 -31.39
CA SER A 773 -17.59 25.47 -30.50
C SER A 773 -17.25 25.38 -29.00
N GLY A 774 -16.14 24.73 -28.64
CA GLY A 774 -15.81 24.35 -27.26
C GLY A 774 -16.67 23.22 -26.69
N SER A 775 -17.67 22.71 -27.43
CA SER A 775 -18.47 21.52 -27.07
C SER A 775 -19.24 20.95 -28.27
N GLY A 776 -18.98 19.68 -28.60
CA GLY A 776 -19.71 18.95 -29.65
C GLY A 776 -21.19 18.72 -29.28
N GLU A 777 -22.02 18.36 -30.25
CA GLU A 777 -23.47 18.14 -30.01
C GLU A 777 -23.75 16.98 -29.04
N LEU A 778 -22.90 15.93 -29.04
CA LEU A 778 -22.98 14.86 -28.03
C LEU A 778 -22.73 15.39 -26.61
N ASN A 779 -21.74 16.27 -26.44
CA ASN A 779 -21.45 16.94 -25.16
C ASN A 779 -22.67 17.69 -24.62
N LYS A 780 -23.32 18.48 -25.49
CA LYS A 780 -24.48 19.30 -25.13
C LYS A 780 -25.64 18.46 -24.63
N ARG A 781 -25.94 17.35 -25.31
CA ARG A 781 -27.00 16.40 -24.92
C ARG A 781 -26.70 15.75 -23.56
N ILE A 782 -25.47 15.30 -23.34
CA ILE A 782 -25.06 14.67 -22.08
C ILE A 782 -25.19 15.65 -20.90
N LYS A 783 -24.81 16.92 -21.09
CA LYS A 783 -24.91 17.95 -20.04
C LYS A 783 -26.33 18.24 -19.55
N LYS A 784 -27.36 17.86 -20.32
CA LYS A 784 -28.77 17.99 -19.92
C LYS A 784 -29.15 17.09 -18.75
N ALA A 785 -28.32 16.10 -18.41
CA ALA A 785 -28.49 15.25 -17.23
C ALA A 785 -28.42 16.03 -15.90
N GLY A 786 -27.83 17.24 -15.89
CA GLY A 786 -27.68 18.03 -14.67
C GLY A 786 -26.81 17.32 -13.63
N SER A 787 -27.35 17.08 -12.43
CA SER A 787 -26.66 16.41 -11.30
C SER A 787 -26.70 14.88 -11.36
N LYS A 788 -27.40 14.27 -12.33
CA LYS A 788 -27.54 12.81 -12.43
C LYS A 788 -26.20 12.17 -12.79
N LYS A 789 -25.85 11.09 -12.09
CA LYS A 789 -24.63 10.29 -12.36
C LYS A 789 -24.83 9.45 -13.62
N LEU A 790 -23.84 9.43 -14.50
CA LEU A 790 -23.91 8.74 -15.79
C LEU A 790 -22.76 7.76 -15.96
N ALA A 791 -23.06 6.54 -16.40
CA ALA A 791 -22.10 5.62 -16.97
C ALA A 791 -22.53 5.37 -18.42
N LEU A 792 -21.71 5.77 -19.39
CA LEU A 792 -22.12 5.78 -20.80
C LEU A 792 -21.39 4.70 -21.59
N LYS A 793 -22.08 4.09 -22.54
CA LYS A 793 -21.50 3.21 -23.56
C LYS A 793 -21.89 3.74 -24.93
N LEU A 794 -20.91 4.10 -25.76
CA LEU A 794 -21.15 4.55 -27.13
C LEU A 794 -21.46 3.36 -28.06
N PRO A 795 -22.11 3.59 -29.22
CA PRO A 795 -22.31 2.52 -30.20
C PRO A 795 -20.96 1.91 -30.60
N ALA A 796 -20.90 0.58 -30.64
CA ALA A 796 -19.72 -0.13 -31.12
C ALA A 796 -19.56 0.02 -32.65
N GLY A 797 -18.33 -0.12 -33.14
CA GLY A 797 -18.07 -0.19 -34.59
C GLY A 797 -18.04 1.15 -35.33
N ILE A 798 -18.00 2.29 -34.62
CA ILE A 798 -17.80 3.61 -35.23
C ILE A 798 -16.32 3.73 -35.65
N SER A 799 -16.03 3.70 -36.95
CA SER A 799 -14.66 3.79 -37.49
C SER A 799 -14.27 5.17 -37.99
N ASP A 800 -15.24 5.97 -38.43
CA ASP A 800 -14.95 7.16 -39.24
C ASP A 800 -14.69 8.42 -38.39
N VAL A 801 -14.84 8.33 -37.06
CA VAL A 801 -14.55 9.45 -36.14
C VAL A 801 -13.06 9.54 -35.88
N THR A 802 -12.43 10.61 -36.36
CA THR A 802 -10.98 10.84 -36.20
C THR A 802 -10.63 11.76 -35.04
N SER A 803 -11.57 12.58 -34.56
CA SER A 803 -11.38 13.49 -33.42
C SER A 803 -12.54 13.43 -32.44
N MET A 804 -12.20 13.47 -31.15
CA MET A 804 -13.11 13.64 -30.01
C MET A 804 -12.68 14.83 -29.14
N GLU A 805 -12.14 15.87 -29.77
CA GLU A 805 -11.69 17.05 -29.04
C GLU A 805 -12.85 17.69 -28.26
N ASN A 806 -12.67 17.92 -26.96
CA ASN A 806 -13.70 18.44 -26.05
C ASN A 806 -15.03 17.63 -25.97
N CYS A 807 -15.06 16.36 -26.41
CA CYS A 807 -16.31 15.58 -26.54
C CYS A 807 -17.08 15.42 -25.21
N PHE A 808 -16.39 15.25 -24.08
CA PHE A 808 -16.98 15.14 -22.73
C PHE A 808 -16.49 16.24 -21.78
N ALA A 809 -15.90 17.32 -22.32
CA ALA A 809 -15.42 18.43 -21.51
C ALA A 809 -16.54 19.00 -20.61
N GLY A 810 -16.29 19.07 -19.32
CA GLY A 810 -17.18 19.56 -18.27
C GLY A 810 -18.31 18.59 -17.89
N CYS A 811 -18.29 17.34 -18.33
CA CYS A 811 -19.25 16.32 -17.89
C CYS A 811 -18.92 15.83 -16.46
N GLY A 812 -19.10 16.70 -15.46
CA GLY A 812 -18.67 16.48 -14.07
C GLY A 812 -19.35 15.33 -13.31
N ASN A 813 -20.44 14.77 -13.85
CA ASN A 813 -21.15 13.61 -13.29
C ASN A 813 -21.00 12.32 -14.13
N LEU A 814 -20.16 12.34 -15.17
CA LEU A 814 -19.77 11.14 -15.90
C LEU A 814 -18.86 10.29 -15.01
N VAL A 815 -19.30 9.07 -14.69
CA VAL A 815 -18.63 8.11 -13.81
C VAL A 815 -17.73 7.17 -14.62
N SER A 816 -18.19 6.73 -15.79
CA SER A 816 -17.44 5.88 -16.72
C SER A 816 -17.89 6.08 -18.17
N LEU A 817 -17.00 5.74 -19.11
CA LEU A 817 -17.29 5.68 -20.55
C LEU A 817 -16.74 4.37 -21.14
N GLU A 818 -17.53 3.71 -21.98
CA GLU A 818 -17.15 2.55 -22.79
C GLU A 818 -17.31 2.83 -24.29
N ASN A 819 -16.58 2.06 -25.12
CA ASN A 819 -16.62 2.08 -26.59
C ASN A 819 -16.17 3.39 -27.25
N ILE A 820 -14.98 3.90 -26.92
CA ILE A 820 -14.38 4.98 -27.71
C ILE A 820 -14.16 4.50 -29.16
N PRO A 821 -14.63 5.24 -30.20
CA PRO A 821 -14.47 4.87 -31.60
C PRO A 821 -13.00 4.57 -31.97
N SER A 822 -12.75 3.49 -32.70
CA SER A 822 -11.38 2.99 -32.93
C SER A 822 -10.56 3.87 -33.88
N GLY A 823 -11.21 4.66 -34.74
CA GLY A 823 -10.56 5.58 -35.67
C GLY A 823 -10.04 6.88 -35.04
N VAL A 824 -10.26 7.09 -33.74
CA VAL A 824 -9.91 8.35 -33.07
C VAL A 824 -8.40 8.49 -32.98
N THR A 825 -7.90 9.60 -33.51
CA THR A 825 -6.47 9.99 -33.46
C THR A 825 -6.22 11.20 -32.56
N ASN A 826 -7.25 12.03 -32.33
CA ASN A 826 -7.18 13.24 -31.49
C ASN A 826 -8.19 13.18 -30.34
N MET A 827 -7.71 13.15 -29.09
CA MET A 827 -8.50 13.17 -27.85
C MET A 827 -8.24 14.41 -26.99
N LYS A 828 -7.79 15.51 -27.60
CA LYS A 828 -7.51 16.76 -26.88
C LYS A 828 -8.69 17.19 -26.00
N ASN A 829 -8.45 17.42 -24.71
CA ASN A 829 -9.45 17.87 -23.73
C ASN A 829 -10.73 17.01 -23.66
N CYS A 830 -10.69 15.76 -24.14
CA CYS A 830 -11.89 14.92 -24.28
C CYS A 830 -12.67 14.78 -22.97
N PHE A 831 -11.99 14.60 -21.83
CA PHE A 831 -12.57 14.49 -20.49
C PHE A 831 -12.17 15.64 -19.55
N LEU A 832 -11.85 16.81 -20.10
CA LEU A 832 -11.51 17.99 -19.30
C LEU A 832 -12.58 18.27 -18.23
N ASN A 833 -12.21 18.33 -16.96
CA ASN A 833 -13.09 18.54 -15.80
C ASN A 833 -14.22 17.50 -15.65
N CYS A 834 -14.03 16.26 -16.06
CA CYS A 834 -14.89 15.13 -15.70
C CYS A 834 -14.64 14.69 -14.24
N THR A 835 -15.03 15.52 -13.27
CA THR A 835 -14.80 15.30 -11.83
C THR A 835 -15.50 14.06 -11.24
N GLY A 836 -16.43 13.47 -11.97
CA GLY A 836 -17.15 12.27 -11.58
C GLY A 836 -16.45 10.98 -11.99
N LEU A 837 -15.47 11.06 -12.90
CA LEU A 837 -14.87 9.91 -13.57
C LEU A 837 -14.01 9.14 -12.58
N THR A 838 -14.43 7.93 -12.21
CA THR A 838 -13.70 7.06 -11.28
C THR A 838 -12.79 6.08 -12.02
N THR A 839 -13.17 5.71 -13.25
CA THR A 839 -12.45 4.77 -14.10
C THR A 839 -12.16 5.43 -15.45
N ALA A 840 -10.89 5.45 -15.85
CA ALA A 840 -10.52 5.94 -17.17
C ALA A 840 -11.01 4.96 -18.26
N PRO A 841 -11.52 5.46 -19.39
CA PRO A 841 -11.87 4.62 -20.53
C PRO A 841 -10.62 4.03 -21.19
N SER A 842 -10.78 2.87 -21.84
CA SER A 842 -9.74 2.33 -22.73
C SER A 842 -9.49 3.28 -23.90
N ILE A 843 -8.22 3.57 -24.17
CA ILE A 843 -7.79 4.50 -25.21
C ILE A 843 -7.50 3.71 -26.50
N PRO A 844 -8.09 4.06 -27.65
CA PRO A 844 -7.81 3.38 -28.91
C PRO A 844 -6.34 3.44 -29.33
N ASP A 845 -5.86 2.37 -29.96
CA ASP A 845 -4.45 2.21 -30.35
C ASP A 845 -3.94 3.28 -31.33
N GLY A 846 -4.83 3.95 -32.06
CA GLY A 846 -4.50 4.99 -33.05
C GLY A 846 -4.37 6.41 -32.48
N VAL A 847 -4.62 6.62 -31.18
CA VAL A 847 -4.61 7.96 -30.57
C VAL A 847 -3.21 8.56 -30.52
N MET A 848 -3.00 9.67 -31.23
CA MET A 848 -1.72 10.39 -31.29
C MET A 848 -1.66 11.58 -30.33
N ASN A 849 -2.81 12.20 -30.03
CA ASN A 849 -2.89 13.41 -29.19
C ASN A 849 -3.82 13.22 -27.99
N MET A 850 -3.27 13.33 -26.78
CA MET A 850 -3.99 13.29 -25.50
C MET A 850 -3.83 14.59 -24.69
N GLU A 851 -3.51 15.72 -25.35
CA GLU A 851 -3.35 17.01 -24.67
C GLU A 851 -4.58 17.33 -23.79
N GLY A 852 -4.37 17.55 -22.49
CA GLY A 852 -5.42 17.91 -21.53
C GLY A 852 -6.55 16.88 -21.37
N CYS A 853 -6.40 15.66 -21.90
CA CYS A 853 -7.49 14.69 -22.04
C CYS A 853 -8.23 14.41 -20.72
N PHE A 854 -7.51 14.28 -19.59
CA PHE A 854 -8.06 14.01 -18.26
C PHE A 854 -7.86 15.16 -17.27
N ARG A 855 -7.50 16.36 -17.74
CA ARG A 855 -7.25 17.52 -16.87
C ARG A 855 -8.44 17.75 -15.94
N GLY A 856 -8.20 17.78 -14.62
CA GLY A 856 -9.22 18.04 -13.60
C GLY A 856 -10.11 16.84 -13.25
N CYS A 857 -9.83 15.63 -13.75
CA CYS A 857 -10.49 14.39 -13.32
C CYS A 857 -10.04 13.98 -11.92
N ASN A 858 -10.55 14.67 -10.89
CA ASN A 858 -10.07 14.59 -9.51
C ASN A 858 -10.38 13.26 -8.79
N LYS A 859 -11.36 12.48 -9.26
CA LYS A 859 -11.73 11.16 -8.71
C LYS A 859 -11.06 9.98 -9.42
N LEU A 860 -10.28 10.23 -10.47
CA LEU A 860 -9.60 9.18 -11.19
C LEU A 860 -8.42 8.65 -10.35
N ILE A 861 -8.47 7.37 -9.99
CA ILE A 861 -7.47 6.73 -9.11
C ILE A 861 -6.26 6.19 -9.90
N THR A 862 -6.53 5.68 -11.10
CA THR A 862 -5.53 5.05 -11.99
C THR A 862 -5.63 5.62 -13.39
N ALA A 863 -4.50 5.95 -13.99
CA ALA A 863 -4.44 6.44 -15.38
C ALA A 863 -4.68 5.27 -16.37
N PRO A 864 -5.25 5.53 -17.56
CA PRO A 864 -5.40 4.49 -18.57
C PRO A 864 -4.05 4.04 -19.12
N THR A 865 -4.00 2.83 -19.68
CA THR A 865 -2.87 2.40 -20.53
C THR A 865 -2.68 3.40 -21.66
N ILE A 866 -1.44 3.84 -21.87
CA ILE A 866 -1.08 4.81 -22.90
C ILE A 866 -0.69 4.04 -24.19
N PRO A 867 -1.43 4.20 -25.31
CA PRO A 867 -1.09 3.52 -26.55
C PRO A 867 0.27 3.91 -27.12
N ASP A 868 0.89 3.00 -27.88
CA ASP A 868 2.20 3.22 -28.50
C ASP A 868 2.22 4.26 -29.61
N SER A 869 1.06 4.74 -30.07
CA SER A 869 0.98 5.82 -31.06
C SER A 869 0.99 7.24 -30.46
N VAL A 870 0.77 7.37 -29.15
CA VAL A 870 0.64 8.68 -28.47
C VAL A 870 1.94 9.48 -28.56
N LYS A 871 1.85 10.72 -29.06
CA LYS A 871 2.98 11.67 -29.15
C LYS A 871 2.91 12.79 -28.12
N ASN A 872 1.70 13.29 -27.87
CA ASN A 872 1.47 14.47 -27.03
C ASN A 872 0.60 14.12 -25.81
N MET A 873 1.16 14.33 -24.62
CA MET A 873 0.49 14.18 -23.32
C MET A 873 0.52 15.47 -22.49
N LYS A 874 0.75 16.62 -23.12
CA LYS A 874 0.74 17.92 -22.45
C LYS A 874 -0.53 18.10 -21.63
N GLU A 875 -0.40 18.47 -20.36
CA GLU A 875 -1.50 18.68 -19.39
C GLU A 875 -2.46 17.49 -19.22
N CYS A 876 -2.13 16.29 -19.70
CA CYS A 876 -3.09 15.18 -19.81
C CYS A 876 -3.77 14.84 -18.48
N PHE A 877 -3.03 14.85 -17.37
CA PHE A 877 -3.53 14.57 -16.02
C PHE A 877 -3.39 15.77 -15.06
N LEU A 878 -3.32 16.99 -15.60
CA LEU A 878 -3.20 18.21 -14.79
C LEU A 878 -4.35 18.29 -13.77
N ASN A 879 -4.03 18.41 -12.48
CA ASN A 879 -4.97 18.41 -11.35
C ASN A 879 -5.83 17.15 -11.22
N CYS A 880 -5.37 15.98 -11.68
CA CYS A 880 -5.93 14.68 -11.28
C CYS A 880 -5.52 14.37 -9.84
N THR A 881 -6.17 15.01 -8.86
CA THR A 881 -5.73 14.97 -7.47
C THR A 881 -5.82 13.60 -6.82
N GLY A 882 -6.75 12.74 -7.26
CA GLY A 882 -6.92 11.37 -6.74
C GLY A 882 -6.01 10.31 -7.38
N LEU A 883 -5.19 10.68 -8.37
CA LEU A 883 -4.36 9.74 -9.12
C LEU A 883 -3.23 9.20 -8.24
N THR A 884 -3.18 7.88 -8.03
CA THR A 884 -2.20 7.21 -7.15
C THR A 884 -1.13 6.43 -7.90
N THR A 885 -1.49 5.90 -9.07
CA THR A 885 -0.62 5.07 -9.92
C THR A 885 -0.74 5.47 -11.39
N ILE A 886 0.36 5.31 -12.12
CA ILE A 886 0.46 5.58 -13.55
C ILE A 886 1.12 4.36 -14.22
N PRO A 887 0.58 3.82 -15.32
CA PRO A 887 1.24 2.76 -16.08
C PRO A 887 2.50 3.27 -16.79
N GLY A 888 3.24 2.38 -17.44
CA GLY A 888 4.43 2.77 -18.22
C GLY A 888 4.10 3.79 -19.33
N ILE A 889 5.01 4.74 -19.57
CA ILE A 889 4.91 5.69 -20.68
C ILE A 889 5.57 5.07 -21.92
N SER A 890 4.87 5.09 -23.05
CA SER A 890 5.40 4.53 -24.30
C SER A 890 6.57 5.34 -24.86
N ASN A 891 7.51 4.66 -25.53
CA ASN A 891 8.68 5.25 -26.22
C ASN A 891 8.32 6.15 -27.42
N SER A 892 7.04 6.35 -27.70
CA SER A 892 6.57 7.26 -28.74
C SER A 892 6.29 8.68 -28.23
N VAL A 893 6.07 8.85 -26.92
CA VAL A 893 5.70 10.14 -26.32
C VAL A 893 6.87 11.11 -26.37
N THR A 894 6.63 12.33 -26.84
CA THR A 894 7.64 13.40 -26.96
C THR A 894 7.37 14.60 -26.06
N ASP A 895 6.09 14.90 -25.77
CA ASP A 895 5.69 16.06 -24.97
C ASP A 895 4.86 15.65 -23.74
N MET A 896 5.33 16.04 -22.55
CA MET A 896 4.71 15.81 -21.25
C MET A 896 4.64 17.10 -20.41
N GLU A 897 4.66 18.28 -21.04
CA GLU A 897 4.54 19.56 -20.32
C GLU A 897 3.32 19.55 -19.38
N SER A 898 3.55 19.85 -18.09
CA SER A 898 2.52 19.90 -17.04
C SER A 898 1.64 18.64 -16.91
N CYS A 899 2.07 17.50 -17.45
CA CYS A 899 1.24 16.30 -17.58
C CYS A 899 0.64 15.83 -16.24
N PHE A 900 1.41 15.85 -15.15
CA PHE A 900 0.99 15.40 -13.82
C PHE A 900 0.94 16.54 -12.79
N ARG A 901 1.01 17.80 -13.23
CA ARG A 901 1.01 18.93 -12.30
C ARG A 901 -0.21 18.86 -11.38
N GLY A 902 0.01 18.95 -10.07
CA GLY A 902 -1.06 18.88 -9.07
C GLY A 902 -1.65 17.48 -8.83
N CYS A 903 -1.03 16.40 -9.32
CA CYS A 903 -1.36 15.03 -8.91
C CYS A 903 -0.86 14.77 -7.48
N LYS A 904 -1.65 15.21 -6.49
CA LYS A 904 -1.26 15.25 -5.08
C LYS A 904 -1.15 13.88 -4.42
N GLU A 905 -1.88 12.88 -4.92
CA GLU A 905 -1.88 11.50 -4.38
C GLU A 905 -0.86 10.57 -5.07
N LEU A 906 -0.14 11.06 -6.09
CA LEU A 906 0.82 10.24 -6.83
C LEU A 906 2.06 9.97 -5.98
N THR A 907 2.32 8.69 -5.66
CA THR A 907 3.43 8.30 -4.79
C THR A 907 4.69 7.87 -5.54
N THR A 908 4.54 7.30 -6.73
CA THR A 908 5.66 6.85 -7.57
C THR A 908 5.40 7.32 -9.00
N GLY A 909 6.38 7.98 -9.61
CA GLY A 909 6.30 8.43 -10.99
C GLY A 909 6.56 7.29 -11.96
N PRO A 910 6.06 7.38 -13.21
CA PRO A 910 6.30 6.34 -14.21
C PRO A 910 7.74 6.37 -14.72
N ASP A 911 8.19 5.27 -15.32
CA ASP A 911 9.44 5.25 -16.08
C ASP A 911 9.29 6.17 -17.30
N ILE A 912 10.08 7.26 -17.34
CA ILE A 912 10.07 8.22 -18.43
C ILE A 912 11.05 7.76 -19.51
N PRO A 913 10.58 7.51 -20.75
CA PRO A 913 11.42 6.99 -21.81
C PRO A 913 12.33 8.06 -22.41
N SER A 914 13.36 7.59 -23.12
CA SER A 914 14.31 8.46 -23.80
C SER A 914 13.68 9.26 -24.95
N SER A 915 12.42 9.04 -25.35
CA SER A 915 11.79 9.82 -26.43
C SER A 915 11.29 11.20 -25.98
N VAL A 916 11.09 11.41 -24.69
CA VAL A 916 10.50 12.63 -24.14
C VAL A 916 11.49 13.79 -24.23
N THR A 917 11.08 14.89 -24.87
CA THR A 917 11.88 16.10 -25.06
C THR A 917 11.34 17.32 -24.30
N ASN A 918 10.16 17.22 -23.69
CA ASN A 918 9.56 18.30 -22.90
C ASN A 918 8.88 17.77 -21.64
N MET A 919 9.38 18.19 -20.48
CA MET A 919 8.87 17.88 -19.15
C MET A 919 8.68 19.14 -18.28
N ASN A 920 8.55 20.31 -18.92
CA ASN A 920 8.32 21.57 -18.23
C ASN A 920 7.12 21.45 -17.26
N ASN A 921 7.30 21.75 -15.98
CA ASN A 921 6.29 21.64 -14.92
C ASN A 921 5.64 20.25 -14.76
N CYS A 922 6.22 19.17 -15.31
CA CYS A 922 5.56 17.88 -15.45
C CYS A 922 5.00 17.32 -14.13
N PHE A 923 5.74 17.44 -13.02
CA PHE A 923 5.32 17.00 -11.70
C PHE A 923 5.14 18.16 -10.71
N LEU A 924 4.93 19.39 -11.19
CA LEU A 924 4.81 20.55 -10.30
C LEU A 924 3.68 20.33 -9.27
N ASN A 925 3.98 20.51 -7.98
CA ASN A 925 3.09 20.24 -6.85
C ASN A 925 2.59 18.78 -6.71
N CYS A 926 3.35 17.80 -7.19
CA CYS A 926 3.16 16.38 -6.83
C CYS A 926 3.72 16.09 -5.44
N ILE A 927 3.01 16.56 -4.41
CA ILE A 927 3.51 16.61 -3.03
C ILE A 927 3.84 15.24 -2.41
N LYS A 928 3.25 14.14 -2.88
CA LYS A 928 3.53 12.78 -2.38
C LYS A 928 4.51 11.97 -3.22
N LEU A 929 5.03 12.54 -4.32
CA LEU A 929 5.90 11.82 -5.26
C LEU A 929 7.25 11.50 -4.61
N LYS A 930 7.52 10.21 -4.37
CA LYS A 930 8.74 9.73 -3.71
C LYS A 930 9.93 9.57 -4.66
N GLY A 931 9.67 9.28 -5.93
CA GLY A 931 10.71 9.06 -6.91
C GLY A 931 10.17 8.82 -8.32
N VAL A 932 11.07 8.93 -9.29
CA VAL A 932 10.80 8.73 -10.72
C VAL A 932 12.07 8.27 -11.40
N LYS A 933 11.96 7.41 -12.42
CA LYS A 933 13.08 7.00 -13.27
C LYS A 933 12.99 7.71 -14.61
N ILE A 934 14.07 8.39 -15.00
CA ILE A 934 14.13 9.17 -16.24
C ILE A 934 15.24 8.61 -17.11
N ASN A 935 14.89 7.92 -18.20
CA ASN A 935 15.83 7.30 -19.12
C ASN A 935 16.24 8.27 -20.25
N ARG A 936 16.54 9.53 -19.93
CA ARG A 936 16.85 10.58 -20.91
C ARG A 936 18.18 11.27 -20.58
N ASP A 937 18.79 11.89 -21.59
CA ASP A 937 19.90 12.81 -21.42
C ASP A 937 19.43 14.17 -20.88
N TYR A 938 20.25 14.83 -20.07
CA TYR A 938 19.84 16.12 -19.49
C TYR A 938 19.59 17.19 -20.57
N TYR A 939 20.47 17.29 -21.57
CA TYR A 939 20.40 18.35 -22.59
C TYR A 939 19.34 18.12 -23.67
N GLY A 940 18.81 16.90 -23.78
CA GLY A 940 17.81 16.56 -24.79
C GLY A 940 16.37 16.80 -24.34
N CYS A 941 16.13 17.36 -23.16
CA CYS A 941 14.77 17.60 -22.66
C CYS A 941 14.66 18.91 -21.87
N ASN A 942 13.53 19.61 -22.01
CA ASN A 942 13.21 20.78 -21.19
C ASN A 942 12.66 20.33 -19.82
N PHE A 943 13.41 20.57 -18.74
CA PHE A 943 13.03 20.19 -17.37
C PHE A 943 12.66 21.36 -16.45
N ALA A 944 12.36 22.55 -16.99
CA ALA A 944 12.03 23.72 -16.17
C ALA A 944 10.92 23.41 -15.15
N ASP A 945 11.21 23.63 -13.86
CA ASP A 945 10.29 23.40 -12.73
C ASP A 945 9.62 22.01 -12.70
N ALA A 946 10.23 21.01 -13.33
CA ALA A 946 9.64 19.68 -13.47
C ALA A 946 9.26 19.05 -12.13
N PHE A 947 9.98 19.37 -11.05
CA PHE A 947 9.77 18.86 -9.70
C PHE A 947 9.49 19.95 -8.65
N HIS A 948 9.15 21.17 -9.08
CA HIS A 948 8.86 22.26 -8.15
C HIS A 948 7.70 21.89 -7.22
N GLY A 949 7.86 22.06 -5.90
CA GLY A 949 6.84 21.71 -4.92
C GLY A 949 6.62 20.20 -4.69
N CYS A 950 7.51 19.33 -5.21
CA CYS A 950 7.51 17.88 -4.91
C CYS A 950 8.16 17.61 -3.54
N SER A 951 7.48 17.96 -2.45
CA SER A 951 8.01 17.82 -1.09
C SER A 951 8.28 16.37 -0.66
N GLY A 952 7.56 15.40 -1.23
CA GLY A 952 7.70 13.97 -0.91
C GLY A 952 8.90 13.25 -1.54
N LEU A 953 9.71 13.91 -2.39
CA LEU A 953 10.81 13.24 -3.09
C LEU A 953 11.87 12.72 -2.11
N ASN A 954 12.23 11.44 -2.21
CA ASN A 954 13.29 10.84 -1.41
C ASN A 954 14.68 11.33 -1.85
N ALA A 955 15.65 11.28 -0.94
CA ALA A 955 17.06 11.36 -1.32
C ALA A 955 17.38 10.21 -2.31
N GLY A 956 17.98 10.54 -3.45
CA GLY A 956 18.20 9.59 -4.55
C GLY A 956 16.93 9.06 -5.22
N GLY A 957 15.74 9.63 -4.96
CA GLY A 957 14.46 9.17 -5.52
C GLY A 957 14.33 9.39 -7.03
N ILE A 958 15.05 10.36 -7.59
CA ILE A 958 15.11 10.59 -9.04
C ILE A 958 16.27 9.79 -9.62
N LYS A 959 15.96 8.72 -10.37
CA LYS A 959 16.95 7.83 -10.97
C LYS A 959 17.22 8.22 -12.42
N VAL A 960 18.48 8.45 -12.76
CA VAL A 960 18.91 8.87 -14.11
C VAL A 960 20.09 8.02 -14.61
N PRO A 961 20.39 7.96 -15.92
CA PRO A 961 21.55 7.26 -16.44
C PRO A 961 22.83 7.73 -15.77
N SER A 962 23.68 6.77 -15.37
CA SER A 962 24.91 7.03 -14.62
C SER A 962 25.83 8.06 -15.29
N ILE A 963 25.92 8.03 -16.62
CA ILE A 963 26.73 8.95 -17.42
C ILE A 963 26.26 10.43 -17.37
N TYR A 964 24.98 10.68 -17.04
CA TYR A 964 24.40 12.02 -16.98
C TYR A 964 24.09 12.48 -15.54
N LEU A 965 24.37 11.65 -14.53
CA LEU A 965 24.02 11.94 -13.13
C LEU A 965 24.56 13.29 -12.66
N GLN A 966 25.78 13.65 -13.05
CA GLN A 966 26.38 14.92 -12.66
C GLN A 966 25.66 16.10 -13.31
N ASN A 967 25.30 16.02 -14.59
CA ASN A 967 24.55 17.06 -15.27
C ASN A 967 23.19 17.32 -14.61
N TYR A 968 22.49 16.26 -14.20
CA TYR A 968 21.24 16.38 -13.45
C TYR A 968 21.44 17.05 -12.08
N LYS A 969 22.51 16.68 -11.36
CA LYS A 969 22.83 17.29 -10.06
C LYS A 969 23.18 18.77 -10.16
N ASP A 970 24.01 19.15 -11.14
CA ASP A 970 24.45 20.53 -11.35
C ASP A 970 23.28 21.46 -11.70
N ASN A 971 22.23 20.92 -12.34
CA ASN A 971 21.06 21.67 -12.78
C ASN A 971 19.80 21.39 -11.95
N ALA A 972 19.93 20.84 -10.73
CA ALA A 972 18.80 20.51 -9.87
C ALA A 972 17.87 21.73 -9.61
N GLY A 973 18.45 22.92 -9.47
CA GLY A 973 17.70 24.16 -9.24
C GLY A 973 16.75 24.53 -10.39
N THR A 974 17.17 24.32 -11.65
CA THR A 974 16.32 24.55 -12.84
C THR A 974 15.08 23.65 -12.83
N MET A 975 15.18 22.48 -12.22
CA MET A 975 14.09 21.51 -12.10
C MET A 975 13.23 21.74 -10.84
N GLY A 976 13.51 22.77 -10.05
CA GLY A 976 12.80 23.06 -8.81
C GLY A 976 13.09 22.07 -7.68
N THR A 977 14.28 21.45 -7.65
CA THR A 977 14.67 20.45 -6.65
C THR A 977 16.15 20.56 -6.24
N SER A 978 16.64 19.64 -5.39
CA SER A 978 18.01 19.64 -4.86
C SER A 978 18.85 18.45 -5.35
N ALA A 979 20.17 18.65 -5.47
CA ALA A 979 21.10 17.67 -6.05
C ALA A 979 21.10 16.30 -5.33
N ASN A 980 20.81 16.27 -4.02
CA ASN A 980 20.70 15.04 -3.23
C ASN A 980 19.49 14.15 -3.61
N LYS A 981 18.55 14.65 -4.40
CA LYS A 981 17.40 13.86 -4.88
C LYS A 981 17.76 12.94 -6.04
N PHE A 982 18.92 13.10 -6.67
CA PHE A 982 19.35 12.31 -7.83
C PHE A 982 20.28 11.15 -7.48
N SER A 983 20.01 9.97 -8.07
CA SER A 983 20.88 8.78 -8.01
C SER A 983 21.01 8.11 -9.38
N ALA A 984 22.02 7.25 -9.54
CA ALA A 984 22.20 6.47 -10.77
C ALA A 984 21.20 5.30 -10.84
N ILE A 985 20.72 5.00 -12.04
CA ILE A 985 20.08 3.71 -12.32
C ILE A 985 21.15 2.62 -12.13
N THR A 986 20.99 1.77 -11.09
CA THR A 986 21.82 0.58 -10.90
C THR A 986 21.48 -0.47 -11.97
N PRO A 987 22.49 -1.16 -12.53
CA PRO A 987 22.29 -2.25 -13.49
C PRO A 987 21.35 -3.35 -13.00
#